data_AF-A0A177N3P7-F1
#
_entry.id   AF-A0A177N3P7-F1
#
_cell.length_a   1.000
_cell.length_b   1.000
_cell.length_c   1.000
_cell.angle_alpha   90.00
_cell.angle_beta   90.00
_cell.angle_gamma   90.00
#
_symmetry.space_group_name_H-M   'P 1'
#
loop_
_entity.id
_entity.type
_entity.pdbx_description
1 polymer ?
#
loop_
_entity_poly.entity_id
_entity_poly.type
_entity_poly.pdbx_seq_one_letter_code
_entity_poly.pdbx_strand_id
1 'polypeptide(L)'
;MNGLNKNLGTLAVVAGLLAVDVWILAPVFAEELPLYQQILNRLKTDPDVVLPWMPDAQDILTMHNRETPIPPQCYTDSNGEHNPCYVCHQDAIPGRENTKNDRDLQEAYSFSDEGLTNHWYNLFKDRIARVNQISDAEILDYINQDNYSDLAQRLNDAGYTGWKPDLANLADGPAAFDQDGFAKDGSWWVAFSYKPLPSTFWPTQGSTDDVMIRLPPEFYKKADGSVSREVYKANLAILEANIKGYSKIGSWPIDEHAVGTDLNGDGQLGTVSEVSAQREHYVGAAGQIDLIPHVYPKDTEFLHTVRYVGVKPDGTIFNPKRMKEVRYMKRRIQSRHFQLAHYYQEEALEKEQESLPTYKNFGHDGLSSNFGWNVTGFLENKEGKLRWNTFEENVFCMGCHTSIGSTIDKTFSFPRKVDGPAGWGYITLRGMRDAPNVGELAGEIATYLQRVGGGTEFRSNPELESRFYHADGSVNSVALASTRDFYDLGAPSPQRALQLNKAYKAIVEEQEFIFGRDATVTPPERVLQNVDNETSPTLPADKQHDWNILLDWQAANQALCNYRGDADFRPLATAHVVKLGGKADGQFNQVCAGGTVTLAGDLRVELANGYQPQPGDRFEIVKAGAGIGGRFDDIELPALAHGQFKLAAGSDSVVLFVTQDSDGDGIDDDEDNCSQAANPNQRDSNSDGFGNVCDADLNNDGSVNQTDAGLFRAAFGSANADADFNGNGSVDQSDAALMRSVFGKAPGPGKRY
;
A
#
# COMPACT_ATOMS: atom_id res chain seq x y z
N MET A 1 15.29 -74.99 -1.67
CA MET A 1 16.59 -75.42 -2.25
C MET A 1 16.32 -76.26 -3.48
N ASN A 2 17.25 -76.28 -4.44
CA ASN A 2 17.53 -77.22 -5.55
C ASN A 2 16.41 -78.19 -6.02
N GLY A 3 16.16 -78.37 -7.32
CA GLY A 3 16.84 -77.80 -8.50
C GLY A 3 16.39 -78.48 -9.80
N LEU A 4 16.76 -77.91 -10.96
CA LEU A 4 16.38 -78.44 -12.28
C LEU A 4 17.14 -79.72 -12.66
N ASN A 5 16.58 -80.51 -13.58
CA ASN A 5 17.38 -81.35 -14.47
C ASN A 5 16.81 -81.35 -15.91
N LYS A 6 17.65 -81.69 -16.90
CA LYS A 6 17.42 -81.42 -18.35
C LYS A 6 16.94 -82.65 -19.15
N ASN A 7 16.40 -82.37 -20.35
CA ASN A 7 16.53 -83.08 -21.66
C ASN A 7 15.19 -83.06 -22.45
N LEU A 8 15.10 -83.17 -23.79
CA LEU A 8 16.01 -83.03 -24.95
C LEU A 8 15.09 -82.97 -26.22
N GLY A 9 15.50 -82.36 -27.34
CA GLY A 9 14.77 -82.50 -28.63
C GLY A 9 15.06 -81.43 -29.70
N THR A 10 15.21 -81.84 -30.96
CA THR A 10 15.65 -81.00 -32.10
C THR A 10 14.48 -80.58 -33.03
N LEU A 11 14.65 -79.50 -33.79
CA LEU A 11 13.67 -78.90 -34.71
C LEU A 11 13.24 -79.78 -35.90
N ALA A 12 11.98 -79.61 -36.35
CA ALA A 12 11.57 -79.57 -37.77
C ALA A 12 10.18 -78.88 -37.94
N VAL A 13 9.76 -78.64 -39.19
CA VAL A 13 8.65 -77.74 -39.63
C VAL A 13 7.79 -78.55 -40.67
N VAL A 14 6.51 -78.31 -41.04
CA VAL A 14 5.66 -77.09 -41.18
C VAL A 14 4.15 -77.45 -41.07
N ALA A 15 3.28 -76.42 -40.91
CA ALA A 15 1.82 -76.39 -41.15
C ALA A 15 0.89 -77.06 -40.10
N GLY A 16 -0.38 -76.63 -39.95
CA GLY A 16 -1.04 -75.42 -40.48
C GLY A 16 -2.58 -75.43 -40.37
N LEU A 17 -3.16 -74.22 -40.19
CA LEU A 17 -4.59 -73.83 -40.18
C LEU A 17 -5.49 -74.19 -38.95
N LEU A 18 -6.24 -73.15 -38.55
CA LEU A 18 -7.59 -73.13 -37.95
C LEU A 18 -7.82 -73.70 -36.54
N ALA A 19 -7.70 -72.81 -35.55
CA ALA A 19 -8.61 -72.72 -34.40
C ALA A 19 -9.23 -71.30 -34.38
N VAL A 20 -10.44 -71.16 -33.82
CA VAL A 20 -11.12 -69.86 -33.65
C VAL A 20 -11.22 -69.55 -32.16
N ASP A 21 -10.27 -68.78 -31.65
CA ASP A 21 -10.25 -68.38 -30.23
C ASP A 21 -11.13 -67.16 -29.99
N VAL A 22 -12.16 -67.33 -29.17
CA VAL A 22 -13.04 -66.24 -28.72
C VAL A 22 -12.33 -65.46 -27.61
N TRP A 23 -11.68 -64.36 -27.98
CA TRP A 23 -11.11 -63.42 -27.02
C TRP A 23 -12.23 -62.66 -26.30
N ILE A 24 -12.42 -62.98 -25.01
CA ILE A 24 -13.25 -62.17 -24.11
C ILE A 24 -12.45 -60.90 -23.78
N LEU A 25 -12.69 -59.84 -24.54
CA LEU A 25 -12.24 -58.49 -24.20
C LEU A 25 -13.02 -58.00 -22.99
N ALA A 26 -12.39 -58.05 -21.81
CA ALA A 26 -12.84 -57.24 -20.69
C ALA A 26 -12.69 -55.76 -21.07
N PRO A 27 -13.74 -54.93 -20.97
CA PRO A 27 -13.62 -53.51 -21.25
C PRO A 27 -12.73 -52.85 -20.21
N VAL A 28 -11.59 -52.31 -20.64
CA VAL A 28 -10.86 -51.31 -19.87
C VAL A 28 -11.67 -50.03 -19.97
N PHE A 29 -12.55 -49.81 -18.99
CA PHE A 29 -13.17 -48.51 -18.80
C PHE A 29 -12.04 -47.52 -18.48
N ALA A 30 -11.86 -46.52 -19.34
CA ALA A 30 -11.04 -45.37 -19.00
C ALA A 30 -11.75 -44.64 -17.85
N GLU A 31 -11.02 -44.38 -16.77
CA GLU A 31 -11.55 -43.64 -15.61
C GLU A 31 -11.92 -42.22 -16.05
N GLU A 32 -13.17 -41.81 -15.82
CA GLU A 32 -13.64 -40.51 -16.29
C GLU A 32 -12.92 -39.38 -15.54
N LEU A 33 -12.49 -38.35 -16.28
CA LEU A 33 -11.74 -37.24 -15.69
C LEU A 33 -12.56 -36.53 -14.60
N PRO A 34 -11.95 -36.16 -13.46
CA PRO A 34 -12.60 -35.39 -12.40
C PRO A 34 -13.29 -34.13 -12.92
N LEU A 35 -14.37 -33.72 -12.25
CA LEU A 35 -15.28 -32.70 -12.78
C LEU A 35 -14.60 -31.33 -12.97
N TYR A 36 -13.77 -30.92 -12.01
CA TYR A 36 -12.90 -29.74 -12.14
C TYR A 36 -11.97 -29.83 -13.37
N GLN A 37 -11.40 -31.02 -13.65
CA GLN A 37 -10.50 -31.23 -14.79
C GLN A 37 -11.24 -31.16 -16.12
N GLN A 38 -12.50 -31.61 -16.18
CA GLN A 38 -13.35 -31.41 -17.36
C GLN A 38 -13.66 -29.92 -17.60
N ILE A 39 -13.87 -29.14 -16.53
CA ILE A 39 -14.09 -27.70 -16.60
C ILE A 39 -12.82 -26.98 -17.07
N LEU A 40 -11.67 -27.24 -16.43
CA LEU A 40 -10.36 -26.69 -16.82
C LEU A 40 -10.01 -27.02 -18.28
N ASN A 41 -10.22 -28.26 -18.71
CA ASN A 41 -9.95 -28.65 -20.10
C ASN A 41 -10.79 -27.84 -21.09
N ARG A 42 -12.08 -27.60 -20.79
CA ARG A 42 -12.95 -26.75 -21.63
C ARG A 42 -12.44 -25.30 -21.66
N LEU A 43 -12.18 -24.70 -20.50
CA LEU A 43 -11.64 -23.32 -20.38
C LEU A 43 -10.30 -23.13 -21.12
N LYS A 44 -9.45 -24.17 -21.16
CA LYS A 44 -8.19 -24.16 -21.91
C LYS A 44 -8.36 -24.29 -23.43
N THR A 45 -9.51 -24.76 -23.91
CA THR A 45 -9.82 -25.02 -25.33
C THR A 45 -10.83 -24.09 -25.98
N ASP A 46 -11.69 -23.41 -25.20
CA ASP A 46 -12.72 -22.48 -25.70
C ASP A 46 -12.25 -21.02 -25.49
N PRO A 47 -11.84 -20.31 -26.55
CA PRO A 47 -11.24 -18.98 -26.45
C PRO A 47 -12.26 -17.82 -26.34
N ASP A 48 -13.56 -18.10 -26.43
CA ASP A 48 -14.60 -17.08 -26.40
C ASP A 48 -15.61 -17.27 -25.26
N VAL A 49 -15.39 -18.29 -24.42
CA VAL A 49 -16.20 -18.63 -23.24
C VAL A 49 -16.60 -17.38 -22.43
N VAL A 50 -17.92 -17.14 -22.37
CA VAL A 50 -18.55 -16.11 -21.52
C VAL A 50 -19.04 -16.73 -20.21
N LEU A 51 -19.72 -17.87 -20.33
CA LEU A 51 -20.26 -18.65 -19.22
C LEU A 51 -19.56 -20.02 -19.22
N PRO A 52 -18.84 -20.40 -18.14
CA PRO A 52 -18.25 -21.72 -18.04
C PRO A 52 -19.31 -22.83 -18.14
N TRP A 53 -18.91 -24.00 -18.64
CA TRP A 53 -19.80 -25.16 -18.63
C TRP A 53 -20.15 -25.56 -17.19
N MET A 54 -21.45 -25.68 -16.92
CA MET A 54 -21.98 -26.11 -15.63
C MET A 54 -22.51 -27.56 -15.71
N PRO A 55 -22.12 -28.44 -14.79
CA PRO A 55 -22.75 -29.74 -14.57
C PRO A 55 -24.04 -29.63 -13.74
N ASP A 56 -24.93 -30.62 -13.84
CA ASP A 56 -26.22 -30.64 -13.13
C ASP A 56 -26.10 -30.72 -11.60
N ALA A 57 -24.95 -31.19 -11.09
CA ALA A 57 -24.60 -31.18 -9.67
C ALA A 57 -23.32 -30.36 -9.49
N GLN A 58 -23.45 -29.21 -8.82
CA GLN A 58 -22.33 -28.40 -8.32
C GLN A 58 -22.34 -28.46 -6.79
N ASP A 59 -21.31 -29.08 -6.23
CA ASP A 59 -21.13 -29.27 -4.79
C ASP A 59 -19.63 -29.35 -4.45
N ILE A 60 -19.27 -29.07 -3.20
CA ILE A 60 -17.88 -29.08 -2.71
C ILE A 60 -17.18 -30.43 -2.94
N LEU A 61 -17.91 -31.54 -2.96
CA LEU A 61 -17.34 -32.87 -3.23
C LEU A 61 -16.75 -33.01 -4.65
N THR A 62 -17.17 -32.14 -5.58
CA THR A 62 -16.79 -32.15 -7.00
C THR A 62 -15.64 -31.19 -7.37
N MET A 63 -15.26 -30.31 -6.43
CA MET A 63 -14.19 -29.33 -6.56
C MET A 63 -12.80 -30.00 -6.54
N HIS A 64 -11.76 -29.26 -6.95
CA HIS A 64 -10.38 -29.67 -6.72
C HIS A 64 -9.98 -29.44 -5.25
N ASN A 65 -10.12 -28.21 -4.76
CA ASN A 65 -9.84 -27.84 -3.37
C ASN A 65 -11.17 -27.68 -2.62
N ARG A 66 -11.54 -28.63 -1.76
CA ARG A 66 -12.81 -28.54 -1.01
C ARG A 66 -12.76 -27.49 0.11
N GLU A 67 -11.58 -27.24 0.64
CA GLU A 67 -11.28 -26.15 1.58
C GLU A 67 -10.80 -24.87 0.85
N THR A 68 -11.37 -24.60 -0.33
CA THR A 68 -11.24 -23.33 -1.05
C THR A 68 -11.51 -22.07 -0.18
N PRO A 69 -12.36 -22.12 0.88
CA PRO A 69 -12.51 -21.01 1.82
C PRO A 69 -11.31 -20.77 2.76
N ILE A 70 -10.32 -21.66 2.84
CA ILE A 70 -9.04 -21.41 3.53
C ILE A 70 -8.09 -20.73 2.53
N PRO A 71 -7.91 -19.40 2.57
CA PRO A 71 -7.14 -18.67 1.58
C PRO A 71 -5.64 -19.02 1.67
N PRO A 72 -4.86 -18.80 0.59
CA PRO A 72 -3.43 -19.11 0.56
C PRO A 72 -2.64 -18.47 1.71
N GLN A 73 -3.08 -17.30 2.18
CA GLN A 73 -2.56 -16.58 3.34
C GLN A 73 -2.41 -17.46 4.60
N CYS A 74 -3.36 -18.37 4.85
CA CYS A 74 -3.37 -19.21 6.04
C CYS A 74 -2.27 -20.29 6.07
N TYR A 75 -1.62 -20.57 4.94
CA TYR A 75 -0.50 -21.52 4.84
C TYR A 75 0.88 -20.87 5.06
N THR A 76 0.90 -19.63 5.56
CA THR A 76 2.11 -18.94 6.04
C THR A 76 2.90 -19.78 7.06
N ASP A 77 4.21 -19.94 6.86
CA ASP A 77 5.12 -20.39 7.92
C ASP A 77 5.46 -19.22 8.85
N SER A 78 4.97 -19.28 10.10
CA SER A 78 5.17 -18.25 11.13
C SER A 78 6.60 -18.15 11.65
N ASN A 79 7.43 -19.18 11.42
CA ASN A 79 8.73 -19.43 12.09
C ASN A 79 8.65 -19.47 13.65
N GLY A 80 7.45 -19.47 14.24
CA GLY A 80 7.23 -19.25 15.68
C GLY A 80 7.44 -17.80 16.14
N GLU A 81 7.66 -16.86 15.22
CA GLU A 81 8.12 -15.49 15.54
C GLU A 81 7.27 -14.38 14.94
N HIS A 82 6.61 -14.62 13.81
CA HIS A 82 5.90 -13.62 13.01
C HIS A 82 4.42 -13.94 12.84
N ASN A 83 3.56 -12.97 13.15
CA ASN A 83 2.11 -13.08 13.12
C ASN A 83 1.53 -12.20 12.00
N PRO A 84 1.19 -12.75 10.82
CA PRO A 84 0.33 -12.10 9.84
C PRO A 84 -1.17 -12.37 10.10
N CYS A 85 -1.52 -13.42 10.83
CA CYS A 85 -2.88 -13.90 11.05
C CYS A 85 -3.77 -12.90 11.82
N TYR A 86 -3.17 -12.01 12.63
CA TYR A 86 -3.89 -11.03 13.44
C TYR A 86 -4.81 -10.06 12.67
N VAL A 87 -4.53 -9.79 11.37
CA VAL A 87 -5.43 -8.95 10.53
C VAL A 87 -6.70 -9.69 10.10
N CYS A 88 -6.75 -11.00 10.30
CA CYS A 88 -7.87 -11.88 9.97
C CYS A 88 -8.65 -12.33 11.22
N HIS A 89 -7.93 -12.78 12.24
CA HIS A 89 -8.51 -13.54 13.36
C HIS A 89 -8.46 -12.76 14.67
N GLN A 90 -9.60 -12.61 15.34
CA GLN A 90 -9.83 -11.68 16.46
C GLN A 90 -10.90 -12.19 17.45
N ASP A 91 -11.01 -11.54 18.60
CA ASP A 91 -12.15 -11.71 19.52
C ASP A 91 -13.36 -10.86 19.09
N ALA A 92 -14.55 -11.25 19.51
CA ALA A 92 -15.78 -10.51 19.25
C ALA A 92 -15.80 -9.14 19.95
N ILE A 93 -15.66 -8.06 19.18
CA ILE A 93 -15.67 -6.68 19.69
C ILE A 93 -17.09 -6.28 20.16
N PRO A 94 -17.29 -5.87 21.43
CA PRO A 94 -18.62 -5.54 21.96
C PRO A 94 -19.39 -4.50 21.15
N GLY A 95 -20.67 -4.80 20.88
CA GLY A 95 -21.57 -3.93 20.12
C GLY A 95 -21.58 -4.19 18.60
N ARG A 96 -20.66 -5.01 18.09
CA ARG A 96 -20.67 -5.44 16.68
C ARG A 96 -21.70 -6.52 16.39
N GLU A 97 -22.01 -6.60 15.10
CA GLU A 97 -22.77 -7.65 14.43
C GLU A 97 -21.93 -8.91 14.19
N ASN A 98 -20.59 -8.79 14.18
CA ASN A 98 -19.64 -9.90 14.13
C ASN A 98 -19.37 -10.41 15.54
N THR A 99 -19.78 -11.66 15.79
CA THR A 99 -19.59 -12.34 17.09
C THR A 99 -18.73 -13.61 16.95
N LYS A 100 -17.93 -13.72 15.88
CA LYS A 100 -16.90 -14.75 15.81
C LYS A 100 -15.81 -14.41 16.83
N ASN A 101 -15.45 -15.39 17.65
CA ASN A 101 -14.14 -15.42 18.30
C ASN A 101 -13.31 -16.43 17.51
N ASP A 102 -12.18 -16.03 16.95
CA ASP A 102 -11.24 -16.89 16.22
C ASP A 102 -9.76 -16.54 16.48
N ARG A 103 -9.50 -15.68 17.48
CA ARG A 103 -8.15 -15.25 17.91
C ARG A 103 -7.17 -16.40 18.18
N ASP A 104 -7.65 -17.57 18.60
CA ASP A 104 -6.89 -18.80 18.76
C ASP A 104 -6.17 -19.24 17.46
N LEU A 105 -6.73 -18.91 16.30
CA LEU A 105 -6.10 -19.10 14.98
C LEU A 105 -4.95 -18.12 14.68
N GLN A 106 -4.59 -17.25 15.63
CA GLN A 106 -3.29 -16.56 15.62
C GLN A 106 -2.17 -17.42 16.23
N GLU A 107 -2.46 -18.38 17.11
CA GLU A 107 -1.46 -19.27 17.72
C GLU A 107 -1.35 -20.60 16.97
N ALA A 108 -2.50 -21.22 16.66
CA ALA A 108 -2.59 -22.59 16.19
C ALA A 108 -3.13 -22.71 14.75
N TYR A 109 -2.67 -23.74 14.04
CA TYR A 109 -3.38 -24.26 12.88
C TYR A 109 -4.49 -25.20 13.36
N SER A 110 -5.68 -25.02 12.80
CA SER A 110 -6.87 -25.83 13.11
C SER A 110 -7.60 -26.17 11.82
N PHE A 111 -6.89 -26.81 10.89
CA PHE A 111 -7.42 -27.20 9.59
C PHE A 111 -8.09 -28.58 9.66
N SER A 112 -9.09 -28.81 8.80
CA SER A 112 -9.66 -30.13 8.56
C SER A 112 -8.67 -31.03 7.79
N ASP A 113 -8.90 -32.35 7.76
CA ASP A 113 -8.08 -33.34 7.02
C ASP A 113 -7.79 -32.93 5.56
N GLU A 114 -8.75 -32.28 4.88
CA GLU A 114 -8.57 -31.78 3.50
C GLU A 114 -7.69 -30.53 3.46
N GLY A 115 -7.81 -29.64 4.45
CA GLY A 115 -7.02 -28.42 4.60
C GLY A 115 -5.57 -28.66 5.07
N LEU A 116 -5.25 -29.83 5.63
CA LEU A 116 -3.86 -30.20 5.96
C LEU A 116 -2.94 -30.22 4.73
N THR A 117 -3.48 -30.33 3.51
CA THR A 117 -2.72 -30.22 2.25
C THR A 117 -2.92 -28.87 1.60
N ASN A 118 -1.84 -28.19 1.20
CA ASN A 118 -1.94 -26.91 0.51
C ASN A 118 -2.22 -27.11 -1.00
N HIS A 119 -3.50 -26.96 -1.39
CA HIS A 119 -3.96 -27.08 -2.78
C HIS A 119 -3.67 -25.83 -3.65
N TRP A 120 -3.08 -24.77 -3.10
CA TRP A 120 -2.77 -23.53 -3.82
C TRP A 120 -1.49 -23.63 -4.67
N TYR A 121 -1.44 -24.61 -5.57
CA TYR A 121 -0.24 -24.97 -6.35
C TYR A 121 0.37 -23.83 -7.18
N ASN A 122 -0.38 -22.77 -7.50
CA ASN A 122 0.16 -21.59 -8.17
C ASN A 122 1.18 -20.83 -7.32
N LEU A 123 1.20 -20.99 -5.99
CA LEU A 123 2.28 -20.46 -5.14
C LEU A 123 3.62 -21.14 -5.46
N PHE A 124 3.62 -22.47 -5.63
CA PHE A 124 4.82 -23.31 -5.74
C PHE A 124 5.40 -23.44 -7.17
N LYS A 125 4.86 -22.72 -8.16
CA LYS A 125 5.39 -22.68 -9.52
C LYS A 125 6.53 -21.65 -9.66
N ASP A 126 7.66 -22.07 -10.24
CA ASP A 126 8.63 -21.14 -10.84
C ASP A 126 8.08 -20.65 -12.19
N ARG A 127 7.93 -19.33 -12.33
CA ARG A 127 7.47 -18.65 -13.55
C ARG A 127 8.57 -17.84 -14.24
N ILE A 128 9.81 -17.83 -13.77
CA ILE A 128 10.93 -17.06 -14.36
C ILE A 128 11.00 -17.29 -15.89
N ALA A 129 10.91 -18.56 -16.32
CA ALA A 129 10.98 -18.91 -17.74
C ALA A 129 9.81 -18.36 -18.57
N ARG A 130 8.58 -18.31 -18.03
CA ARG A 130 7.40 -17.76 -18.71
C ARG A 130 7.39 -16.23 -18.68
N VAL A 131 7.73 -15.63 -17.53
CA VAL A 131 7.87 -14.18 -17.36
C VAL A 131 8.91 -13.60 -18.32
N ASN A 132 10.05 -14.28 -18.52
CA ASN A 132 11.10 -13.85 -19.44
C ASN A 132 10.73 -14.02 -20.94
N GLN A 133 9.67 -14.76 -21.28
CA GLN A 133 9.16 -14.85 -22.66
C GLN A 133 8.21 -13.70 -23.01
N ILE A 134 7.55 -13.09 -22.02
CA ILE A 134 6.61 -11.98 -22.22
C ILE A 134 7.43 -10.69 -22.24
N SER A 135 7.36 -9.92 -23.32
CA SER A 135 8.11 -8.66 -23.43
C SER A 135 7.48 -7.53 -22.61
N ASP A 136 8.26 -6.50 -22.24
CA ASP A 136 7.72 -5.32 -21.54
C ASP A 136 6.68 -4.58 -22.39
N ALA A 137 6.92 -4.48 -23.70
CA ALA A 137 5.97 -3.89 -24.64
C ALA A 137 4.67 -4.70 -24.77
N GLU A 138 4.76 -6.03 -24.78
CA GLU A 138 3.59 -6.92 -24.82
C GLU A 138 2.72 -6.78 -23.57
N ILE A 139 3.31 -6.80 -22.37
CA ILE A 139 2.52 -6.66 -21.14
C ILE A 139 1.97 -5.24 -20.99
N LEU A 140 2.70 -4.21 -21.42
CA LEU A 140 2.21 -2.82 -21.40
C LEU A 140 1.07 -2.58 -22.40
N ASP A 141 1.11 -3.16 -23.60
CA ASP A 141 -0.04 -3.11 -24.50
C ASP A 141 -1.23 -3.87 -23.88
N TYR A 142 -1.00 -5.12 -23.46
CA TYR A 142 -2.02 -5.99 -22.89
C TYR A 142 -2.81 -5.31 -21.76
N ILE A 143 -2.16 -4.74 -20.74
CA ILE A 143 -2.87 -4.15 -19.59
C ILE A 143 -3.64 -2.86 -19.92
N ASN A 144 -3.33 -2.18 -21.03
CA ASN A 144 -4.01 -0.95 -21.46
C ASN A 144 -5.24 -1.22 -22.36
N GLN A 145 -5.50 -2.46 -22.72
CA GLN A 145 -6.72 -2.88 -23.42
C GLN A 145 -7.94 -2.89 -22.47
N ASP A 146 -9.13 -2.59 -22.99
CA ASP A 146 -10.39 -2.72 -22.25
C ASP A 146 -10.93 -4.15 -22.39
N ASN A 147 -11.32 -4.78 -21.27
CA ASN A 147 -11.97 -6.09 -21.21
C ASN A 147 -13.29 -6.09 -20.41
N TYR A 148 -13.81 -4.90 -20.10
CA TYR A 148 -15.00 -4.66 -19.28
C TYR A 148 -16.18 -4.14 -20.11
N SER A 149 -15.95 -3.20 -21.02
CA SER A 149 -17.05 -2.46 -21.68
C SER A 149 -17.91 -3.32 -22.63
N ASP A 150 -17.44 -4.49 -23.07
CA ASP A 150 -18.22 -5.44 -23.87
C ASP A 150 -18.93 -6.54 -23.04
N LEU A 151 -18.56 -6.70 -21.77
CA LEU A 151 -18.96 -7.83 -20.92
C LEU A 151 -20.48 -7.89 -20.73
N ALA A 152 -21.14 -6.75 -20.49
CA ALA A 152 -22.59 -6.70 -20.31
C ALA A 152 -23.35 -7.21 -21.54
N GLN A 153 -22.86 -6.91 -22.75
CA GLN A 153 -23.46 -7.38 -23.99
C GLN A 153 -23.18 -8.87 -24.22
N ARG A 154 -21.93 -9.31 -24.04
CA ARG A 154 -21.57 -10.74 -24.11
C ARG A 154 -22.37 -11.60 -23.13
N LEU A 155 -22.62 -11.11 -21.91
CA LEU A 155 -23.48 -11.75 -20.93
C LEU A 155 -24.95 -11.80 -21.36
N ASN A 156 -25.49 -10.74 -21.98
CA ASN A 156 -26.85 -10.77 -22.56
C ASN A 156 -26.97 -11.84 -23.66
N ASP A 157 -26.02 -11.87 -24.60
CA ASP A 157 -26.04 -12.78 -25.75
C ASP A 157 -25.84 -14.25 -25.33
N ALA A 158 -25.10 -14.50 -24.24
CA ALA A 158 -24.96 -15.81 -23.62
C ALA A 158 -26.17 -16.23 -22.74
N GLY A 159 -27.19 -15.38 -22.56
CA GLY A 159 -28.38 -15.68 -21.77
C GLY A 159 -28.22 -15.52 -20.25
N TYR A 160 -27.22 -14.75 -19.79
CA TYR A 160 -26.97 -14.52 -18.36
C TYR A 160 -28.04 -13.65 -17.69
N THR A 161 -28.51 -14.12 -16.52
CA THR A 161 -29.68 -13.58 -15.82
C THR A 161 -29.36 -12.79 -14.54
N GLY A 162 -28.11 -12.82 -14.06
CA GLY A 162 -27.68 -12.11 -12.86
C GLY A 162 -27.34 -10.64 -13.11
N TRP A 163 -26.64 -10.01 -12.15
CA TRP A 163 -26.12 -8.64 -12.33
C TRP A 163 -25.11 -8.58 -13.48
N LYS A 164 -25.26 -7.56 -14.32
CA LYS A 164 -24.39 -7.28 -15.45
C LYS A 164 -23.80 -5.88 -15.30
N PRO A 165 -22.56 -5.64 -15.76
CA PRO A 165 -21.93 -4.31 -15.73
C PRO A 165 -22.86 -3.18 -16.18
N ASP A 166 -23.14 -2.27 -15.26
CA ASP A 166 -24.08 -1.15 -15.42
C ASP A 166 -23.43 0.21 -15.06
N LEU A 167 -22.10 0.26 -14.99
CA LEU A 167 -21.28 1.43 -14.73
C LEU A 167 -20.40 1.75 -15.94
N ALA A 168 -20.79 2.73 -16.75
CA ALA A 168 -20.12 3.05 -17.99
C ALA A 168 -18.71 3.65 -17.77
N ASN A 169 -17.76 3.26 -18.62
CA ASN A 169 -16.37 3.72 -18.62
C ASN A 169 -15.55 3.33 -17.38
N LEU A 170 -15.97 2.35 -16.55
CA LEU A 170 -15.19 1.90 -15.38
C LEU A 170 -13.77 1.46 -15.73
N ALA A 171 -13.54 0.96 -16.96
CA ALA A 171 -12.19 0.69 -17.47
C ALA A 171 -11.26 1.92 -17.33
N ASP A 172 -11.74 3.13 -17.58
CA ASP A 172 -10.98 4.38 -17.45
C ASP A 172 -10.81 4.88 -15.99
N GLY A 173 -11.21 4.07 -15.00
CA GLY A 173 -10.96 4.28 -13.57
C GLY A 173 -11.49 5.63 -13.07
N PRO A 174 -10.61 6.55 -12.61
CA PRO A 174 -11.05 7.85 -12.07
C PRO A 174 -11.81 8.70 -13.11
N ALA A 175 -11.67 8.44 -14.41
CA ALA A 175 -12.41 9.19 -15.43
C ALA A 175 -13.93 8.91 -15.40
N ALA A 176 -14.37 7.76 -14.87
CA ALA A 176 -15.79 7.41 -14.75
C ALA A 176 -16.54 8.22 -13.67
N PHE A 177 -15.82 8.79 -12.69
CA PHE A 177 -16.40 9.43 -11.50
C PHE A 177 -16.14 10.94 -11.46
N ASP A 178 -17.05 11.71 -10.86
CA ASP A 178 -16.80 13.10 -10.53
C ASP A 178 -15.99 13.26 -9.22
N GLN A 179 -15.72 14.51 -8.84
CA GLN A 179 -14.89 14.86 -7.69
C GLN A 179 -15.46 14.43 -6.32
N ASP A 180 -16.77 14.16 -6.23
CA ASP A 180 -17.40 13.59 -5.03
C ASP A 180 -17.40 12.05 -5.08
N GLY A 181 -16.84 11.44 -6.13
CA GLY A 181 -16.86 9.99 -6.36
C GLY A 181 -18.12 9.46 -7.04
N PHE A 182 -19.08 10.30 -7.43
CA PHE A 182 -20.31 9.84 -8.09
C PHE A 182 -20.05 9.47 -9.56
N ALA A 183 -20.61 8.35 -10.01
CA ALA A 183 -20.54 7.92 -11.41
C ALA A 183 -21.21 8.92 -12.37
N LYS A 184 -20.50 9.32 -13.43
CA LYS A 184 -20.93 10.34 -14.40
C LYS A 184 -22.04 9.91 -15.35
N ASP A 185 -22.37 8.62 -15.36
CA ASP A 185 -23.36 8.01 -16.27
C ASP A 185 -24.80 8.00 -15.70
N GLY A 186 -24.98 8.32 -14.42
CA GLY A 186 -26.28 8.26 -13.73
C GLY A 186 -26.65 6.87 -13.19
N SER A 187 -25.71 5.92 -13.14
CA SER A 187 -25.88 4.58 -12.55
C SER A 187 -26.02 4.58 -11.02
N TRP A 188 -25.77 5.74 -10.37
CA TRP A 188 -25.74 5.97 -8.93
C TRP A 188 -24.71 5.14 -8.14
N TRP A 189 -23.73 4.54 -8.80
CA TRP A 189 -22.52 4.05 -8.13
C TRP A 189 -21.70 5.22 -7.56
N VAL A 190 -21.12 5.04 -6.37
CA VAL A 190 -20.22 6.01 -5.74
C VAL A 190 -18.91 5.31 -5.36
N ALA A 191 -17.81 5.78 -5.91
CA ALA A 191 -16.46 5.35 -5.55
C ALA A 191 -16.01 6.02 -4.24
N PHE A 192 -15.23 5.29 -3.45
CA PHE A 192 -14.65 5.80 -2.21
C PHE A 192 -13.17 5.41 -2.08
N SER A 193 -12.39 6.28 -1.45
CA SER A 193 -10.98 6.05 -1.12
C SER A 193 -10.88 5.39 0.25
N TYR A 194 -10.27 4.21 0.30
CA TYR A 194 -10.06 3.40 1.49
C TYR A 194 -8.60 2.93 1.53
N LYS A 195 -8.11 2.63 2.73
CA LYS A 195 -6.78 2.07 2.88
C LYS A 195 -6.80 0.58 2.50
N PRO A 196 -6.00 0.12 1.51
CA PRO A 196 -5.90 -1.30 1.18
C PRO A 196 -5.59 -2.15 2.42
N LEU A 197 -6.11 -3.38 2.47
CA LEU A 197 -5.78 -4.34 3.54
C LEU A 197 -4.28 -4.67 3.50
N PRO A 198 -3.59 -4.88 4.63
CA PRO A 198 -2.17 -5.18 4.65
C PRO A 198 -1.76 -6.36 3.75
N SER A 199 -0.62 -6.20 3.05
CA SER A 199 -0.10 -7.06 1.99
C SER A 199 -1.03 -7.33 0.79
N THR A 200 -2.11 -8.11 0.95
CA THR A 200 -2.81 -8.80 -0.15
C THR A 200 -3.29 -7.89 -1.30
N PHE A 201 -3.67 -6.65 -0.99
CA PHE A 201 -4.15 -5.66 -1.96
C PHE A 201 -3.18 -4.48 -2.15
N TRP A 202 -1.90 -4.65 -1.81
CA TRP A 202 -0.88 -3.62 -2.05
C TRP A 202 -0.41 -3.68 -3.52
N PRO A 203 -0.16 -2.53 -4.17
CA PRO A 203 0.43 -2.51 -5.51
C PRO A 203 1.79 -3.21 -5.59
N THR A 204 2.55 -3.26 -4.50
CA THR A 204 3.79 -4.06 -4.37
C THR A 204 3.57 -5.57 -4.44
N GLN A 205 2.33 -6.06 -4.32
CA GLN A 205 1.91 -7.43 -4.59
C GLN A 205 1.32 -7.62 -6.00
N GLY A 206 1.44 -6.61 -6.86
CA GLY A 206 1.18 -6.74 -8.30
C GLY A 206 -0.27 -6.57 -8.70
N SER A 207 -1.13 -6.09 -7.80
CA SER A 207 -2.52 -5.71 -8.08
C SER A 207 -2.79 -4.32 -7.50
N THR A 208 -3.55 -3.51 -8.23
CA THR A 208 -4.31 -2.41 -7.62
C THR A 208 -5.79 -2.76 -7.63
N ASP A 209 -6.60 -2.10 -6.82
CA ASP A 209 -8.05 -2.29 -6.82
C ASP A 209 -8.83 -0.97 -6.70
N ASP A 210 -10.14 -1.04 -6.92
CA ASP A 210 -11.10 0.02 -6.63
C ASP A 210 -12.44 -0.58 -6.18
N VAL A 211 -13.17 0.14 -5.32
CA VAL A 211 -14.49 -0.29 -4.83
C VAL A 211 -15.49 0.85 -4.93
N MET A 212 -16.67 0.51 -5.44
CA MET A 212 -17.84 1.36 -5.50
C MET A 212 -18.96 0.76 -4.65
N ILE A 213 -19.74 1.63 -4.01
CA ILE A 213 -20.98 1.28 -3.31
C ILE A 213 -22.17 1.87 -4.06
N ARG A 214 -23.31 1.16 -4.06
CA ARG A 214 -24.61 1.70 -4.46
C ARG A 214 -25.68 1.29 -3.45
N LEU A 215 -26.56 2.23 -3.10
CA LEU A 215 -27.73 1.99 -2.25
C LEU A 215 -28.99 1.97 -3.11
N PRO A 216 -30.05 1.24 -2.71
CA PRO A 216 -31.26 1.12 -3.52
C PRO A 216 -32.00 2.47 -3.64
N PRO A 217 -32.94 2.61 -4.61
CA PRO A 217 -33.44 3.93 -5.03
C PRO A 217 -34.06 4.83 -3.96
N GLU A 218 -34.54 4.29 -2.84
CA GLU A 218 -35.11 5.09 -1.75
C GLU A 218 -34.05 5.95 -1.02
N PHE A 219 -32.78 5.57 -1.09
CA PHE A 219 -31.67 6.29 -0.45
C PHE A 219 -31.23 7.55 -1.21
N TYR A 220 -31.64 7.71 -2.46
CA TYR A 220 -31.39 8.91 -3.28
C TYR A 220 -32.67 9.60 -3.76
N LYS A 221 -33.80 9.38 -3.06
CA LYS A 221 -35.07 10.07 -3.30
C LYS A 221 -35.54 10.84 -2.07
N LYS A 222 -36.19 11.98 -2.29
CA LYS A 222 -37.02 12.66 -1.29
C LYS A 222 -38.30 11.85 -1.01
N ALA A 223 -39.01 12.20 0.06
CA ALA A 223 -40.26 11.52 0.44
C ALA A 223 -41.41 11.66 -0.59
N ASP A 224 -41.31 12.56 -1.57
CA ASP A 224 -42.22 12.68 -2.72
C ASP A 224 -41.85 11.77 -3.91
N GLY A 225 -40.75 11.00 -3.80
CA GLY A 225 -40.22 10.13 -4.85
C GLY A 225 -39.27 10.81 -5.84
N SER A 226 -39.05 12.13 -5.74
CA SER A 226 -38.11 12.85 -6.61
C SER A 226 -36.65 12.56 -6.24
N VAL A 227 -35.77 12.42 -7.25
CA VAL A 227 -34.35 12.13 -7.00
C VAL A 227 -33.60 13.33 -6.43
N SER A 228 -32.68 13.08 -5.48
CA SER A 228 -31.90 14.12 -4.82
C SER A 228 -30.52 13.62 -4.40
N ARG A 229 -29.47 14.24 -4.94
CA ARG A 229 -28.08 13.97 -4.56
C ARG A 229 -27.78 14.40 -3.13
N GLU A 230 -28.45 15.43 -2.61
CA GLU A 230 -28.33 15.87 -1.21
C GLU A 230 -28.83 14.80 -0.22
N VAL A 231 -30.00 14.19 -0.52
CA VAL A 231 -30.51 13.05 0.27
C VAL A 231 -29.53 11.88 0.22
N TYR A 232 -28.92 11.61 -0.95
CA TYR A 232 -27.96 10.52 -1.05
C TYR A 232 -26.66 10.81 -0.28
N LYS A 233 -26.13 12.04 -0.37
CA LYS A 233 -24.97 12.48 0.43
C LYS A 233 -25.22 12.32 1.92
N ALA A 234 -26.39 12.73 2.40
CA ALA A 234 -26.81 12.54 3.79
C ALA A 234 -26.87 11.05 4.17
N ASN A 235 -27.53 10.22 3.35
CA ASN A 235 -27.66 8.77 3.60
C ASN A 235 -26.33 8.01 3.54
N LEU A 236 -25.40 8.43 2.68
CA LEU A 236 -24.04 7.88 2.61
C LEU A 236 -23.21 8.25 3.84
N ALA A 237 -23.33 9.47 4.36
CA ALA A 237 -22.69 9.88 5.61
C ALA A 237 -23.29 9.16 6.84
N ILE A 238 -24.63 9.00 6.91
CA ILE A 238 -25.30 8.19 7.93
C ILE A 238 -24.81 6.74 7.89
N LEU A 239 -24.68 6.14 6.69
CA LEU A 239 -24.17 4.79 6.52
C LEU A 239 -22.71 4.66 6.95
N GLU A 240 -21.84 5.59 6.55
CA GLU A 240 -20.42 5.57 6.92
C GLU A 240 -20.23 5.62 8.44
N ALA A 241 -20.92 6.55 9.11
CA ALA A 241 -20.93 6.63 10.57
C ALA A 241 -21.47 5.35 11.23
N ASN A 242 -22.56 4.78 10.70
CA ASN A 242 -23.17 3.55 11.22
C ASN A 242 -22.29 2.30 11.07
N ILE A 243 -21.57 2.15 9.94
CA ILE A 243 -20.63 1.04 9.74
C ILE A 243 -19.39 1.20 10.63
N LYS A 244 -18.91 2.43 10.84
CA LYS A 244 -17.77 2.73 11.72
C LYS A 244 -18.12 2.77 13.21
N GLY A 245 -19.41 2.84 13.56
CA GLY A 245 -19.89 2.97 14.94
C GLY A 245 -19.70 4.39 15.54
N TYR A 246 -19.56 5.40 14.68
CA TYR A 246 -19.37 6.79 15.12
C TYR A 246 -20.72 7.48 15.36
N SER A 247 -20.84 8.23 16.45
CA SER A 247 -22.06 9.00 16.77
C SER A 247 -22.28 10.18 15.81
N LYS A 248 -21.20 10.73 15.25
CA LYS A 248 -21.19 11.74 14.19
C LYS A 248 -20.03 11.47 13.22
N ILE A 249 -20.15 11.94 11.98
CA ILE A 249 -19.04 11.95 11.03
C ILE A 249 -19.06 13.22 10.17
N GLY A 250 -17.89 13.68 9.72
CA GLY A 250 -17.80 14.74 8.71
C GLY A 250 -18.43 14.30 7.38
N SER A 251 -19.01 15.24 6.64
CA SER A 251 -19.63 15.00 5.33
C SER A 251 -19.20 16.04 4.29
N TRP A 252 -19.66 15.89 3.05
CA TRP A 252 -19.75 17.05 2.15
C TRP A 252 -20.61 18.17 2.79
N PRO A 253 -20.51 19.41 2.29
CA PRO A 253 -21.60 20.38 2.40
C PRO A 253 -22.91 19.76 1.88
N ILE A 254 -23.94 19.74 2.73
CA ILE A 254 -25.29 19.23 2.43
C ILE A 254 -26.32 20.30 2.83
N ASP A 255 -27.29 20.57 1.96
CA ASP A 255 -28.45 21.42 2.28
C ASP A 255 -29.57 20.63 2.98
N GLU A 256 -29.76 20.88 4.26
CA GLU A 256 -30.79 20.24 5.09
C GLU A 256 -32.21 20.67 4.70
N HIS A 257 -32.39 21.82 4.03
CA HIS A 257 -33.68 22.17 3.43
C HIS A 257 -34.00 21.30 2.21
N ALA A 258 -32.98 20.89 1.44
CA ALA A 258 -33.15 19.98 0.32
C ALA A 258 -33.44 18.54 0.77
N VAL A 259 -32.94 18.13 1.94
CA VAL A 259 -33.20 16.82 2.58
C VAL A 259 -34.52 16.81 3.37
N GLY A 260 -34.87 17.92 4.02
CA GLY A 260 -36.05 18.06 4.88
C GLY A 260 -35.85 17.49 6.29
N THR A 261 -34.63 17.47 6.82
CA THR A 261 -34.30 16.86 8.13
C THR A 261 -33.02 17.47 8.70
N ASP A 262 -33.03 17.74 10.01
CA ASP A 262 -31.84 18.09 10.80
C ASP A 262 -30.85 16.90 10.79
N LEU A 263 -29.66 17.13 10.22
CA LEU A 263 -28.61 16.15 10.07
C LEU A 263 -27.57 16.26 11.19
N ASN A 264 -27.24 17.47 11.67
CA ASN A 264 -26.18 17.67 12.65
C ASN A 264 -26.64 17.56 14.12
N GLY A 265 -27.93 17.73 14.40
CA GLY A 265 -28.59 17.71 15.72
C GLY A 265 -28.69 19.06 16.44
N ASP A 266 -28.58 20.21 15.76
CA ASP A 266 -28.59 21.55 16.36
C ASP A 266 -29.99 22.19 16.50
N GLY A 267 -31.02 21.58 15.91
CA GLY A 267 -32.42 22.02 15.98
C GLY A 267 -32.81 23.08 14.94
N GLN A 268 -31.93 23.40 13.99
CA GLN A 268 -32.23 24.26 12.84
C GLN A 268 -32.16 23.46 11.53
N LEU A 269 -32.25 24.15 10.40
CA LEU A 269 -31.96 23.60 9.08
C LEU A 269 -31.06 24.61 8.36
N GLY A 270 -29.96 24.15 7.78
CA GLY A 270 -29.05 24.98 7.00
C GLY A 270 -28.14 24.17 6.08
N THR A 271 -26.93 24.66 5.85
CA THR A 271 -25.88 23.89 5.16
C THR A 271 -24.88 23.37 6.19
N VAL A 272 -24.78 22.04 6.31
CA VAL A 272 -23.92 21.36 7.28
C VAL A 272 -22.81 20.58 6.60
N SER A 273 -21.76 20.23 7.35
CA SER A 273 -20.67 19.34 6.89
C SER A 273 -20.29 18.30 7.94
N GLU A 274 -21.23 18.00 8.83
CA GLU A 274 -21.18 16.94 9.83
C GLU A 274 -22.59 16.33 9.92
N VAL A 275 -22.69 15.01 10.01
CA VAL A 275 -23.96 14.29 10.14
C VAL A 275 -23.92 13.41 11.39
N SER A 276 -24.94 13.54 12.23
CA SER A 276 -25.19 12.69 13.39
C SER A 276 -25.87 11.38 12.97
N ALA A 277 -25.30 10.26 13.41
CA ALA A 277 -25.87 8.93 13.28
C ALA A 277 -26.72 8.52 14.50
N GLN A 278 -26.96 9.42 15.45
CA GLN A 278 -27.86 9.20 16.59
C GLN A 278 -29.33 9.29 16.16
N ARG A 279 -29.75 8.38 15.26
CA ARG A 279 -31.09 8.31 14.66
C ARG A 279 -31.50 6.85 14.42
N GLU A 280 -32.80 6.57 14.48
CA GLU A 280 -33.33 5.20 14.30
C GLU A 280 -33.45 4.78 12.83
N HIS A 281 -33.48 5.74 11.90
CA HIS A 281 -33.77 5.52 10.48
C HIS A 281 -32.90 6.43 9.58
N TYR A 282 -32.83 6.10 8.29
CA TYR A 282 -32.24 6.93 7.23
C TYR A 282 -33.12 8.17 6.90
N VAL A 283 -32.76 8.95 5.87
CA VAL A 283 -33.50 10.17 5.47
C VAL A 283 -34.05 10.10 4.04
N GLY A 284 -35.01 10.98 3.71
CA GLY A 284 -35.73 10.95 2.44
C GLY A 284 -36.74 9.80 2.37
N ALA A 285 -36.90 9.17 1.20
CA ALA A 285 -37.77 8.01 1.04
C ALA A 285 -37.29 6.78 1.84
N ALA A 286 -35.97 6.67 2.10
CA ALA A 286 -35.40 5.68 3.01
C ALA A 286 -35.75 5.91 4.50
N GLY A 287 -36.50 6.97 4.86
CA GLY A 287 -36.89 7.30 6.23
C GLY A 287 -37.84 6.33 6.94
N GLN A 288 -38.05 5.12 6.40
CA GLN A 288 -38.75 3.99 7.01
C GLN A 288 -37.86 2.73 7.07
N ILE A 289 -36.55 2.86 6.81
CA ILE A 289 -35.57 1.78 6.86
C ILE A 289 -34.72 1.97 8.11
N ASP A 290 -34.70 0.96 8.99
CA ASP A 290 -33.93 0.97 10.23
C ASP A 290 -32.43 1.18 10.00
N LEU A 291 -31.84 2.03 10.84
CA LEU A 291 -30.41 2.12 11.04
C LEU A 291 -29.99 1.06 12.08
N ILE A 292 -29.43 -0.06 11.61
CA ILE A 292 -28.92 -1.12 12.48
C ILE A 292 -27.41 -0.91 12.64
N PRO A 293 -26.87 -0.78 13.87
CA PRO A 293 -25.44 -0.57 14.12
C PRO A 293 -24.58 -1.59 13.39
N HIS A 294 -23.54 -1.09 12.71
CA HIS A 294 -22.59 -1.88 11.91
C HIS A 294 -23.17 -2.72 10.75
N VAL A 295 -24.45 -2.54 10.41
CA VAL A 295 -25.16 -3.37 9.41
C VAL A 295 -25.66 -2.54 8.22
N TYR A 296 -25.26 -2.92 7.00
CA TYR A 296 -25.71 -2.26 5.75
C TYR A 296 -27.22 -2.46 5.49
N PRO A 297 -27.91 -1.51 4.84
CA PRO A 297 -29.31 -1.70 4.48
C PRO A 297 -29.50 -2.81 3.43
N LYS A 298 -30.71 -3.38 3.39
CA LYS A 298 -31.09 -4.38 2.37
C LYS A 298 -30.91 -3.79 0.96
N ASP A 299 -30.57 -4.63 -0.01
CA ASP A 299 -30.32 -4.26 -1.41
C ASP A 299 -29.15 -3.29 -1.64
N THR A 300 -28.29 -3.07 -0.64
CA THR A 300 -26.94 -2.50 -0.84
C THR A 300 -26.14 -3.36 -1.82
N GLU A 301 -25.41 -2.70 -2.71
CA GLU A 301 -24.55 -3.30 -3.72
C GLU A 301 -23.11 -2.79 -3.57
N PHE A 302 -22.15 -3.70 -3.73
CA PHE A 302 -20.73 -3.40 -3.87
C PHE A 302 -20.21 -3.95 -5.19
N LEU A 303 -19.34 -3.17 -5.84
CA LEU A 303 -18.60 -3.54 -7.03
C LEU A 303 -17.11 -3.31 -6.74
N HIS A 304 -16.30 -4.37 -6.85
CA HIS A 304 -14.85 -4.36 -6.59
C HIS A 304 -14.14 -4.80 -7.87
N THR A 305 -13.22 -3.98 -8.39
CA THR A 305 -12.34 -4.41 -9.49
C THR A 305 -10.93 -4.64 -8.98
N VAL A 306 -10.31 -5.74 -9.38
CA VAL A 306 -8.89 -6.01 -9.18
C VAL A 306 -8.20 -5.85 -10.53
N ARG A 307 -7.12 -5.09 -10.58
CA ARG A 307 -6.44 -4.65 -11.80
C ARG A 307 -4.96 -5.00 -11.80
N TYR A 308 -4.34 -4.88 -12.97
CA TYR A 308 -2.89 -4.85 -13.13
C TYR A 308 -2.28 -3.56 -12.59
N VAL A 309 -0.97 -3.52 -12.38
CA VAL A 309 -0.27 -2.27 -12.00
C VAL A 309 0.24 -1.58 -13.26
N GLY A 310 -0.43 -0.53 -13.71
CA GLY A 310 0.05 0.31 -14.82
C GLY A 310 1.26 1.14 -14.39
N VAL A 311 2.21 1.40 -15.31
CA VAL A 311 3.40 2.21 -15.05
C VAL A 311 3.56 3.29 -16.13
N LYS A 312 3.79 4.54 -15.72
CA LYS A 312 4.00 5.70 -16.61
C LYS A 312 5.49 5.92 -16.94
N PRO A 313 5.82 6.75 -17.95
CA PRO A 313 7.21 7.08 -18.29
C PRO A 313 8.03 7.76 -17.18
N ASP A 314 7.38 8.37 -16.17
CA ASP A 314 8.00 8.93 -14.97
C ASP A 314 8.22 7.89 -13.84
N GLY A 315 7.93 6.62 -14.11
CA GLY A 315 7.97 5.53 -13.15
C GLY A 315 6.77 5.47 -12.20
N THR A 316 5.81 6.40 -12.28
CA THR A 316 4.65 6.41 -11.38
C THR A 316 3.58 5.40 -11.79
N ILE A 317 2.96 4.75 -10.80
CA ILE A 317 1.90 3.75 -11.07
C ILE A 317 0.53 4.40 -11.34
N PHE A 318 -0.35 3.63 -11.99
CA PHE A 318 -1.77 3.98 -12.20
C PHE A 318 -2.64 2.72 -12.34
N ASN A 319 -3.96 2.87 -12.16
CA ASN A 319 -4.93 1.81 -12.44
C ASN A 319 -5.17 1.75 -13.97
N PRO A 320 -4.79 0.66 -14.66
CA PRO A 320 -4.91 0.53 -16.11
C PRO A 320 -6.32 0.03 -16.50
N LYS A 321 -6.61 -0.01 -17.81
CA LYS A 321 -7.93 -0.38 -18.31
C LYS A 321 -8.33 -1.83 -18.03
N ARG A 322 -7.38 -2.75 -18.15
CA ARG A 322 -7.62 -4.18 -18.02
C ARG A 322 -7.85 -4.58 -16.56
N MET A 323 -8.99 -5.21 -16.32
CA MET A 323 -9.36 -5.79 -15.02
C MET A 323 -8.97 -7.27 -15.02
N LYS A 324 -8.33 -7.72 -13.94
CA LYS A 324 -8.06 -9.13 -13.65
C LYS A 324 -9.32 -9.85 -13.19
N GLU A 325 -10.06 -9.16 -12.32
CA GLU A 325 -11.28 -9.67 -11.70
C GLU A 325 -12.27 -8.53 -11.46
N VAL A 326 -13.56 -8.82 -11.60
CA VAL A 326 -14.67 -7.94 -11.23
C VAL A 326 -15.60 -8.71 -10.31
N ARG A 327 -15.68 -8.32 -9.04
CA ARG A 327 -16.56 -8.94 -8.04
C ARG A 327 -17.78 -8.05 -7.80
N TYR A 328 -18.95 -8.67 -7.75
CA TYR A 328 -20.21 -8.02 -7.40
C TYR A 328 -20.84 -8.72 -6.20
N MET A 329 -21.24 -7.92 -5.21
CA MET A 329 -21.76 -8.39 -3.94
C MET A 329 -23.02 -7.61 -3.58
N LYS A 330 -24.13 -8.31 -3.35
CA LYS A 330 -25.43 -7.67 -3.07
C LYS A 330 -26.11 -8.22 -1.83
N ARG A 331 -26.61 -7.33 -0.96
CA ARG A 331 -27.34 -7.72 0.24
C ARG A 331 -28.76 -8.16 -0.08
N ARG A 332 -29.08 -9.42 0.21
CA ARG A 332 -30.43 -9.99 0.06
C ARG A 332 -31.28 -9.86 1.33
N ILE A 333 -30.64 -9.94 2.50
CA ILE A 333 -31.30 -9.91 3.81
C ILE A 333 -30.54 -8.96 4.74
N GLN A 334 -31.23 -7.95 5.28
CA GLN A 334 -30.72 -7.07 6.35
C GLN A 334 -31.03 -7.72 7.70
N SER A 335 -30.06 -8.47 8.23
CA SER A 335 -30.19 -9.25 9.45
C SER A 335 -30.03 -8.40 10.71
N ARG A 336 -30.81 -8.67 11.75
CA ARG A 336 -30.59 -8.13 13.10
C ARG A 336 -29.41 -8.87 13.76
N HIS A 337 -28.74 -8.24 14.72
CA HIS A 337 -27.59 -8.84 15.45
C HIS A 337 -27.88 -10.25 16.01
N PHE A 338 -29.08 -10.49 16.57
CA PHE A 338 -29.44 -11.81 17.11
C PHE A 338 -29.51 -12.92 16.04
N GLN A 339 -29.77 -12.57 14.77
CA GLN A 339 -29.78 -13.52 13.66
C GLN A 339 -28.35 -13.82 13.21
N LEU A 340 -27.49 -12.80 13.15
CA LEU A 340 -26.08 -12.95 12.80
C LEU A 340 -25.34 -13.77 13.87
N ALA A 341 -25.59 -13.50 15.15
CA ALA A 341 -25.09 -14.29 16.28
C ALA A 341 -25.55 -15.76 16.22
N HIS A 342 -26.78 -16.03 15.76
CA HIS A 342 -27.26 -17.39 15.55
C HIS A 342 -26.52 -18.10 14.40
N TYR A 343 -26.24 -17.41 13.29
CA TYR A 343 -25.47 -17.99 12.17
C TYR A 343 -24.02 -18.34 12.57
N TYR A 344 -23.37 -17.57 13.45
CA TYR A 344 -22.06 -17.96 14.02
C TYR A 344 -22.16 -19.16 14.97
N GLN A 345 -23.31 -19.40 15.62
CA GLN A 345 -23.54 -20.60 16.45
C GLN A 345 -23.79 -21.83 15.58
N GLU A 346 -24.51 -21.70 14.45
CA GLU A 346 -24.68 -22.77 13.48
C GLU A 346 -23.32 -23.17 12.87
N GLU A 347 -22.51 -22.20 12.43
CA GLU A 347 -21.14 -22.40 11.92
C GLU A 347 -20.22 -23.10 12.96
N ALA A 348 -20.32 -22.71 14.24
CA ALA A 348 -19.55 -23.36 15.30
C ALA A 348 -19.96 -24.83 15.50
N LEU A 349 -21.25 -25.13 15.45
CA LEU A 349 -21.76 -26.51 15.53
C LEU A 349 -21.40 -27.34 14.28
N GLU A 350 -21.35 -26.74 13.10
CA GLU A 350 -20.86 -27.39 11.86
C GLU A 350 -19.37 -27.77 12.01
N LYS A 351 -18.56 -26.88 12.58
CA LYS A 351 -17.13 -27.15 12.87
C LYS A 351 -16.91 -28.19 13.96
N GLU A 352 -17.71 -28.19 15.03
CA GLU A 352 -17.74 -29.27 16.03
C GLU A 352 -18.18 -30.64 15.45
N GLN A 353 -18.79 -30.65 14.26
CA GLN A 353 -19.21 -31.84 13.52
C GLN A 353 -18.28 -32.16 12.34
N GLU A 354 -17.07 -31.57 12.27
CA GLU A 354 -16.08 -31.77 11.20
C GLU A 354 -16.65 -31.54 9.79
N SER A 355 -17.69 -30.70 9.67
CA SER A 355 -18.40 -30.47 8.42
C SER A 355 -17.72 -29.40 7.57
N LEU A 356 -17.36 -29.76 6.34
CA LEU A 356 -16.78 -28.84 5.36
C LEU A 356 -17.77 -27.69 5.03
N PRO A 357 -17.28 -26.46 4.80
CA PRO A 357 -18.13 -25.29 4.58
C PRO A 357 -18.93 -25.40 3.27
N THR A 358 -20.25 -25.21 3.34
CA THR A 358 -21.13 -25.24 2.16
C THR A 358 -21.87 -23.92 1.93
N TYR A 359 -22.09 -23.59 0.64
CA TYR A 359 -22.68 -22.31 0.24
C TYR A 359 -23.86 -22.51 -0.70
N LYS A 360 -25.00 -21.90 -0.35
CA LYS A 360 -26.22 -22.00 -1.18
C LYS A 360 -26.03 -21.26 -2.50
N ASN A 361 -26.02 -22.01 -3.59
CA ASN A 361 -25.91 -21.51 -4.95
C ASN A 361 -27.26 -20.97 -5.47
N PHE A 362 -27.27 -19.74 -5.97
CA PHE A 362 -28.42 -19.13 -6.65
C PHE A 362 -28.23 -18.99 -8.18
N GLY A 363 -27.26 -19.72 -8.75
CA GLY A 363 -26.88 -19.63 -10.16
C GLY A 363 -26.21 -18.29 -10.48
N HIS A 364 -26.67 -17.62 -11.53
CA HIS A 364 -26.15 -16.29 -11.92
C HIS A 364 -26.34 -15.21 -10.82
N ASP A 365 -27.23 -15.43 -9.85
CA ASP A 365 -27.41 -14.56 -8.68
C ASP A 365 -26.32 -14.72 -7.60
N GLY A 366 -25.35 -15.62 -7.80
CA GLY A 366 -24.17 -15.83 -6.94
C GLY A 366 -24.33 -16.85 -5.82
N LEU A 367 -23.31 -16.98 -4.99
CA LEU A 367 -23.29 -17.82 -3.79
C LEU A 367 -23.75 -17.05 -2.55
N SER A 368 -24.50 -17.72 -1.69
CA SER A 368 -24.89 -17.25 -0.35
C SER A 368 -23.70 -17.25 0.60
N SER A 369 -23.43 -16.11 1.23
CA SER A 369 -22.59 -16.00 2.43
C SER A 369 -23.24 -16.59 3.69
N ASN A 370 -24.53 -16.94 3.63
CA ASN A 370 -25.43 -17.26 4.74
C ASN A 370 -25.71 -16.07 5.69
N PHE A 371 -24.75 -15.16 5.89
CA PHE A 371 -24.91 -13.89 6.60
C PHE A 371 -25.67 -12.78 5.81
N GLY A 372 -26.48 -13.15 4.82
CA GLY A 372 -27.42 -12.26 4.11
C GLY A 372 -26.90 -11.59 2.84
N TRP A 373 -25.65 -11.82 2.44
CA TRP A 373 -25.05 -11.37 1.17
C TRP A 373 -24.99 -12.48 0.12
N ASN A 374 -25.19 -12.12 -1.15
CA ASN A 374 -24.80 -12.93 -2.30
C ASN A 374 -23.51 -12.37 -2.93
N VAL A 375 -22.63 -13.25 -3.40
CA VAL A 375 -21.36 -12.90 -4.07
C VAL A 375 -21.26 -13.61 -5.44
N THR A 376 -20.85 -12.87 -6.47
CA THR A 376 -20.55 -13.38 -7.82
C THR A 376 -19.34 -12.64 -8.39
N GLY A 377 -18.64 -13.23 -9.35
CA GLY A 377 -17.46 -12.61 -9.94
C GLY A 377 -17.23 -12.97 -11.40
N PHE A 378 -16.36 -12.19 -12.03
CA PHE A 378 -15.88 -12.37 -13.39
C PHE A 378 -14.36 -12.32 -13.40
N LEU A 379 -13.71 -13.28 -14.06
CA LEU A 379 -12.27 -13.42 -14.24
C LEU A 379 -11.91 -13.34 -15.72
N GLU A 380 -10.64 -13.13 -16.05
CA GLU A 380 -10.17 -13.19 -17.44
C GLU A 380 -10.24 -14.62 -18.02
N ASN A 381 -10.80 -14.77 -19.22
CA ASN A 381 -10.59 -15.94 -20.06
C ASN A 381 -9.16 -15.92 -20.64
N LYS A 382 -8.78 -16.97 -21.39
CA LYS A 382 -7.40 -17.17 -21.87
C LYS A 382 -6.90 -16.05 -22.80
N GLU A 383 -7.81 -15.36 -23.46
CA GLU A 383 -7.63 -14.24 -24.38
C GLU A 383 -7.78 -12.88 -23.65
N GLY A 384 -7.94 -12.93 -22.31
CA GLY A 384 -8.08 -11.76 -21.45
C GLY A 384 -9.49 -11.15 -21.41
N LYS A 385 -10.47 -11.68 -22.15
CA LYS A 385 -11.85 -11.16 -22.08
C LYS A 385 -12.47 -11.61 -20.75
N LEU A 386 -13.17 -10.73 -20.03
CA LEU A 386 -13.85 -11.18 -18.81
C LEU A 386 -14.90 -12.27 -19.14
N ARG A 387 -14.97 -13.28 -18.28
CA ARG A 387 -15.95 -14.38 -18.27
C ARG A 387 -16.52 -14.53 -16.87
N TRP A 388 -17.68 -15.15 -16.72
CA TRP A 388 -18.20 -15.49 -15.40
C TRP A 388 -17.32 -16.55 -14.70
N ASN A 389 -17.27 -16.50 -13.38
CA ASN A 389 -16.56 -17.48 -12.56
C ASN A 389 -17.23 -18.86 -12.63
N THR A 390 -16.43 -19.92 -12.57
CA THR A 390 -16.89 -21.26 -12.22
C THR A 390 -17.35 -21.30 -10.76
N PHE A 391 -18.03 -22.38 -10.36
CA PHE A 391 -18.45 -22.58 -8.97
C PHE A 391 -17.27 -22.46 -7.99
N GLU A 392 -16.20 -23.21 -8.23
CA GLU A 392 -14.97 -23.21 -7.41
C GLU A 392 -14.28 -21.84 -7.36
N GLU A 393 -14.16 -21.15 -8.50
CA GLU A 393 -13.65 -19.77 -8.53
C GLU A 393 -14.54 -18.77 -7.76
N ASN A 394 -15.83 -19.05 -7.58
CA ASN A 394 -16.70 -18.20 -6.77
C ASN A 394 -16.66 -18.60 -5.28
N VAL A 395 -16.48 -19.89 -4.95
CA VAL A 395 -16.28 -20.36 -3.56
C VAL A 395 -15.05 -19.70 -2.91
N PHE A 396 -14.00 -19.39 -3.69
CA PHE A 396 -12.81 -18.67 -3.20
C PHE A 396 -13.14 -17.32 -2.53
N CYS A 397 -14.14 -16.59 -3.03
CA CYS A 397 -14.56 -15.33 -2.45
C CYS A 397 -15.20 -15.51 -1.06
N MET A 398 -15.71 -16.71 -0.76
CA MET A 398 -16.50 -16.97 0.44
C MET A 398 -15.62 -17.04 1.69
N GLY A 399 -14.35 -17.45 1.61
CA GLY A 399 -13.41 -17.42 2.74
C GLY A 399 -13.27 -16.04 3.38
N CYS A 400 -13.24 -14.98 2.56
CA CYS A 400 -13.21 -13.59 3.04
C CYS A 400 -14.60 -13.03 3.38
N HIS A 401 -15.67 -13.52 2.73
CA HIS A 401 -17.02 -12.98 2.86
C HIS A 401 -17.99 -13.82 3.72
N THR A 402 -17.50 -14.86 4.42
CA THR A 402 -18.23 -15.54 5.50
C THR A 402 -17.57 -15.35 6.87
N SER A 403 -16.87 -16.32 7.43
CA SER A 403 -16.67 -16.45 8.88
C SER A 403 -15.24 -16.11 9.31
N ILE A 404 -14.99 -14.83 9.51
CA ILE A 404 -13.68 -14.27 9.86
C ILE A 404 -13.85 -13.10 10.85
N GLY A 405 -13.15 -13.14 12.00
CA GLY A 405 -13.36 -12.21 13.12
C GLY A 405 -13.08 -10.73 12.80
N SER A 406 -12.21 -10.46 11.84
CA SER A 406 -11.80 -9.09 11.46
C SER A 406 -12.88 -8.21 10.82
N THR A 407 -13.81 -8.79 10.06
CA THR A 407 -14.72 -8.00 9.19
C THR A 407 -15.82 -7.26 9.95
N ILE A 408 -16.28 -6.15 9.38
CA ILE A 408 -17.60 -5.58 9.69
C ILE A 408 -18.54 -5.93 8.54
N ASP A 409 -19.58 -6.69 8.87
CA ASP A 409 -20.68 -7.10 8.01
C ASP A 409 -20.22 -7.68 6.66
N LYS A 410 -19.16 -8.49 6.76
CA LYS A 410 -18.49 -9.20 5.66
C LYS A 410 -17.79 -8.30 4.64
N THR A 411 -17.48 -7.07 5.03
CA THR A 411 -16.77 -6.08 4.20
C THR A 411 -15.42 -5.69 4.81
N PHE A 412 -14.45 -5.40 3.94
CA PHE A 412 -13.13 -4.89 4.33
C PHE A 412 -12.91 -3.43 3.94
N SER A 413 -13.21 -3.06 2.68
CA SER A 413 -12.86 -1.75 2.11
C SER A 413 -13.62 -0.58 2.73
N PHE A 414 -14.95 -0.64 2.83
CA PHE A 414 -15.76 0.48 3.31
C PHE A 414 -15.58 0.80 4.82
N PRO A 415 -15.39 -0.17 5.73
CA PRO A 415 -14.92 0.10 7.10
C PRO A 415 -13.57 0.83 7.14
N ARG A 416 -12.70 0.58 6.15
CA ARG A 416 -11.36 1.18 5.97
C ARG A 416 -11.35 2.45 5.12
N LYS A 417 -12.53 2.97 4.73
CA LYS A 417 -12.69 4.23 4.01
C LYS A 417 -12.05 5.38 4.81
N VAL A 418 -11.39 6.34 4.13
CA VAL A 418 -10.94 7.61 4.75
C VAL A 418 -12.16 8.39 5.27
N ASP A 419 -12.08 8.94 6.48
CA ASP A 419 -13.24 9.55 7.13
C ASP A 419 -13.88 10.70 6.35
N GLY A 420 -15.20 10.60 6.18
CA GLY A 420 -16.04 11.70 5.72
C GLY A 420 -15.70 12.18 4.30
N PRO A 421 -15.72 13.50 4.02
CA PRO A 421 -15.63 14.03 2.66
C PRO A 421 -14.33 13.63 1.94
N ALA A 422 -13.21 13.53 2.66
CA ALA A 422 -11.91 13.21 2.09
C ALA A 422 -11.80 11.76 1.56
N GLY A 423 -12.70 10.86 1.99
CA GLY A 423 -12.77 9.49 1.47
C GLY A 423 -13.82 9.26 0.40
N TRP A 424 -14.58 10.27 -0.03
CA TRP A 424 -15.51 10.12 -1.16
C TRP A 424 -14.82 10.61 -2.44
N GLY A 425 -14.79 9.76 -3.47
CA GLY A 425 -13.87 9.93 -4.60
C GLY A 425 -13.24 8.60 -5.01
N TYR A 426 -12.74 8.53 -6.24
CA TYR A 426 -11.95 7.37 -6.68
C TYR A 426 -10.66 7.24 -5.84
N ILE A 427 -10.26 5.99 -5.54
CA ILE A 427 -9.14 5.71 -4.64
C ILE A 427 -7.83 6.38 -5.07
N THR A 428 -7.13 6.99 -4.10
CA THR A 428 -5.79 7.55 -4.27
C THR A 428 -4.90 7.11 -3.13
N LEU A 429 -3.73 6.57 -3.46
CA LEU A 429 -2.69 6.21 -2.50
C LEU A 429 -1.77 7.39 -2.17
N ARG A 430 -1.78 8.44 -3.01
CA ARG A 430 -1.03 9.68 -2.75
C ARG A 430 -1.80 10.57 -1.77
N GLY A 431 -1.08 11.12 -0.79
CA GLY A 431 -1.65 11.88 0.32
C GLY A 431 -2.39 11.05 1.37
N MET A 432 -2.60 9.75 1.15
CA MET A 432 -3.20 8.84 2.13
C MET A 432 -2.17 8.50 3.20
N ARG A 433 -2.31 9.04 4.41
CA ARG A 433 -1.40 8.74 5.53
C ARG A 433 -1.56 7.32 6.04
N ASP A 434 -0.50 6.77 6.64
CA ASP A 434 -0.50 5.48 7.32
C ASP A 434 -1.28 5.57 8.65
N ALA A 435 -2.61 5.59 8.55
CA ALA A 435 -3.47 5.64 9.73
C ALA A 435 -3.25 4.40 10.62
N PRO A 436 -3.21 4.57 11.95
CA PRO A 436 -3.22 3.45 12.91
C PRO A 436 -4.59 2.75 12.90
N ASN A 437 -4.63 1.49 13.31
CA ASN A 437 -5.89 0.85 13.69
C ASN A 437 -6.40 1.44 15.00
N VAL A 438 -7.73 1.40 15.23
CA VAL A 438 -8.32 1.83 16.51
C VAL A 438 -7.79 0.94 17.64
N GLY A 439 -6.92 1.51 18.49
CA GLY A 439 -6.18 0.82 19.56
C GLY A 439 -4.66 0.86 19.40
N GLU A 440 -4.15 1.13 18.20
CA GLU A 440 -2.71 1.17 17.89
C GLU A 440 -2.11 2.58 18.03
N LEU A 441 -0.82 2.66 18.36
CA LEU A 441 -0.06 3.92 18.39
C LEU A 441 0.63 4.21 17.05
N ALA A 442 1.31 3.22 16.49
CA ALA A 442 1.95 3.33 15.18
C ALA A 442 0.94 3.15 14.03
N GLY A 443 1.28 3.72 12.86
CA GLY A 443 0.51 3.48 11.64
C GLY A 443 0.47 1.99 11.30
N GLU A 444 -0.66 1.51 10.80
CA GLU A 444 -0.89 0.07 10.61
C GLU A 444 0.12 -0.59 9.67
N ILE A 445 0.66 0.11 8.67
CA ILE A 445 1.69 -0.46 7.78
C ILE A 445 3.00 -0.64 8.55
N ALA A 446 3.41 0.36 9.33
CA ALA A 446 4.55 0.21 10.24
C ALA A 446 4.33 -0.94 11.25
N THR A 447 3.15 -1.04 11.85
CA THR A 447 2.77 -2.10 12.79
C THR A 447 2.77 -3.49 12.13
N TYR A 448 2.27 -3.60 10.89
CA TYR A 448 2.26 -4.86 10.13
C TYR A 448 3.67 -5.32 9.78
N LEU A 449 4.53 -4.42 9.30
CA LEU A 449 5.92 -4.73 8.99
C LEU A 449 6.69 -5.22 10.24
N GLN A 450 6.42 -4.64 11.41
CA GLN A 450 6.97 -5.10 12.70
C GLN A 450 6.49 -6.50 13.11
N ARG A 451 5.23 -6.86 12.80
CA ARG A 451 4.63 -8.14 13.20
C ARG A 451 4.93 -9.30 12.24
N VAL A 452 5.17 -9.01 10.96
CA VAL A 452 5.22 -10.03 9.88
C VAL A 452 6.63 -10.40 9.40
N GLY A 453 7.66 -9.60 9.75
CA GLY A 453 9.08 -9.98 9.56
C GLY A 453 9.60 -9.97 8.12
N GLY A 454 8.78 -9.50 7.18
CA GLY A 454 9.09 -9.34 5.77
C GLY A 454 7.87 -8.70 5.09
N GLY A 455 8.00 -8.25 3.84
CA GLY A 455 7.02 -7.34 3.24
C GLY A 455 5.63 -7.93 2.94
N THR A 456 5.41 -9.20 3.26
CA THR A 456 4.19 -9.98 2.98
C THR A 456 3.97 -11.04 4.05
N GLU A 457 2.75 -11.56 4.14
CA GLU A 457 2.39 -12.73 4.91
C GLU A 457 3.33 -13.94 4.66
N PHE A 458 3.96 -14.02 3.49
CA PHE A 458 4.89 -15.09 3.09
C PHE A 458 6.37 -14.69 3.10
N ARG A 459 6.74 -13.51 3.64
CA ARG A 459 8.13 -12.98 3.65
C ARG A 459 8.80 -13.10 2.27
N SER A 460 8.11 -12.57 1.25
CA SER A 460 8.37 -12.82 -0.18
C SER A 460 8.41 -11.55 -1.05
N ASN A 461 8.76 -10.41 -0.46
CA ASN A 461 8.83 -9.13 -1.16
C ASN A 461 10.18 -8.45 -0.92
N PRO A 462 11.23 -8.87 -1.68
CA PRO A 462 12.57 -8.32 -1.56
C PRO A 462 12.65 -6.80 -1.85
N GLU A 463 11.64 -6.21 -2.49
CA GLU A 463 11.59 -4.76 -2.66
C GLU A 463 11.20 -4.06 -1.34
N LEU A 464 10.14 -4.52 -0.66
CA LEU A 464 9.77 -3.99 0.65
C LEU A 464 10.79 -4.35 1.74
N GLU A 465 11.35 -5.56 1.70
CA GLU A 465 12.43 -5.98 2.59
C GLU A 465 13.65 -5.06 2.47
N SER A 466 14.14 -4.81 1.25
CA SER A 466 15.28 -3.88 1.03
C SER A 466 14.96 -2.39 1.26
N ARG A 467 13.67 -2.00 1.30
CA ARG A 467 13.24 -0.63 1.62
C ARG A 467 13.10 -0.39 3.12
N PHE A 468 12.57 -1.36 3.88
CA PHE A 468 12.05 -1.12 5.23
C PHE A 468 12.59 -2.06 6.32
N TYR A 469 13.59 -2.89 6.03
CA TYR A 469 14.27 -3.73 7.02
C TYR A 469 15.79 -3.57 6.95
N HIS A 470 16.45 -3.87 8.07
CA HIS A 470 17.90 -4.02 8.19
C HIS A 470 18.32 -5.46 7.85
N ALA A 471 19.62 -5.67 7.64
CA ALA A 471 20.17 -6.99 7.28
C ALA A 471 20.08 -8.06 8.40
N ASP A 472 19.63 -7.67 9.61
CA ASP A 472 19.34 -8.56 10.74
C ASP A 472 17.83 -8.91 10.88
N GLY A 473 16.99 -8.42 9.97
CA GLY A 473 15.53 -8.62 10.01
C GLY A 473 14.76 -7.61 10.88
N SER A 474 15.43 -6.65 11.52
CA SER A 474 14.75 -5.58 12.25
C SER A 474 14.18 -4.52 11.30
N VAL A 475 13.10 -3.82 11.71
CA VAL A 475 12.43 -2.81 10.88
C VAL A 475 13.20 -1.48 10.89
N ASN A 476 13.48 -0.94 9.70
CA ASN A 476 14.16 0.34 9.52
C ASN A 476 13.21 1.52 9.74
N SER A 477 13.16 1.99 10.99
CA SER A 477 12.33 3.12 11.43
C SER A 477 12.64 4.42 10.69
N VAL A 478 13.90 4.68 10.33
CA VAL A 478 14.30 5.89 9.58
C VAL A 478 13.79 5.84 8.15
N ALA A 479 13.83 4.67 7.50
CA ALA A 479 13.27 4.50 6.16
C ALA A 479 11.74 4.64 6.16
N LEU A 480 11.04 4.10 7.16
CA LEU A 480 9.59 4.33 7.32
C LEU A 480 9.27 5.81 7.59
N ALA A 481 10.02 6.48 8.46
CA ALA A 481 9.92 7.91 8.72
C ALA A 481 10.28 8.78 7.50
N SER A 482 10.96 8.23 6.49
CA SER A 482 11.24 8.92 5.23
C SER A 482 10.07 8.89 4.23
N THR A 483 8.96 8.23 4.56
CA THR A 483 7.77 8.14 3.69
C THR A 483 6.74 9.23 4.00
N ARG A 484 6.04 9.73 2.98
CA ARG A 484 5.03 10.80 3.13
C ARG A 484 3.59 10.27 3.16
N ASP A 485 3.33 9.14 2.50
CA ASP A 485 2.00 8.56 2.31
C ASP A 485 2.06 7.05 2.00
N PHE A 486 0.90 6.44 1.77
CA PHE A 486 0.76 5.04 1.35
C PHE A 486 1.50 4.78 0.03
N TYR A 487 1.55 5.72 -0.91
CA TYR A 487 2.28 5.51 -2.17
C TYR A 487 3.76 5.24 -1.90
N ASP A 488 4.41 6.04 -1.06
CA ASP A 488 5.81 5.85 -0.69
C ASP A 488 6.07 4.53 0.09
N LEU A 489 5.03 3.95 0.71
CA LEU A 489 5.08 2.66 1.41
C LEU A 489 4.77 1.45 0.51
N GLY A 490 3.76 1.55 -0.36
CA GLY A 490 3.10 0.41 -1.02
C GLY A 490 3.11 0.42 -2.55
N ALA A 491 3.66 1.44 -3.23
CA ALA A 491 3.87 1.40 -4.68
C ALA A 491 5.18 0.65 -5.05
N PRO A 492 5.18 -0.23 -6.07
CA PRO A 492 6.36 -0.96 -6.53
C PRO A 492 7.27 -0.13 -7.43
N SER A 493 8.48 -0.63 -7.63
CA SER A 493 9.31 -0.30 -8.79
C SER A 493 8.61 -0.66 -10.13
N PRO A 494 8.90 0.08 -11.22
CA PRO A 494 8.50 -0.29 -12.58
C PRO A 494 8.79 -1.76 -12.93
N GLN A 495 9.96 -2.26 -12.51
CA GLN A 495 10.43 -3.61 -12.79
C GLN A 495 9.58 -4.66 -12.07
N ARG A 496 9.29 -4.49 -10.78
CA ARG A 496 8.42 -5.41 -10.02
C ARG A 496 6.99 -5.38 -10.53
N ALA A 497 6.44 -4.20 -10.88
CA ALA A 497 5.13 -4.09 -11.50
C ALA A 497 5.04 -4.89 -12.82
N LEU A 498 6.01 -4.72 -13.72
CA LEU A 498 6.07 -5.47 -14.98
C LEU A 498 6.22 -6.98 -14.75
N GLN A 499 7.08 -7.41 -13.83
CA GLN A 499 7.26 -8.83 -13.48
C GLN A 499 5.98 -9.49 -12.97
N LEU A 500 5.29 -8.85 -12.01
CA LEU A 500 4.06 -9.41 -11.42
C LEU A 500 2.87 -9.37 -12.40
N ASN A 501 2.78 -8.33 -13.25
CA ASN A 501 1.80 -8.30 -14.34
C ASN A 501 1.99 -9.49 -15.30
N LYS A 502 3.25 -9.81 -15.67
CA LYS A 502 3.57 -10.97 -16.51
C LYS A 502 3.29 -12.30 -15.83
N ALA A 503 3.60 -12.43 -14.54
CA ALA A 503 3.31 -13.63 -13.75
C ALA A 503 1.79 -13.89 -13.66
N TYR A 504 0.97 -12.85 -13.51
CA TYR A 504 -0.48 -13.00 -13.56
C TYR A 504 -0.99 -13.34 -14.99
N LYS A 505 -0.42 -12.72 -16.04
CA LYS A 505 -0.75 -13.07 -17.45
C LYS A 505 -0.51 -14.56 -17.75
N ALA A 506 0.51 -15.18 -17.16
CA ALA A 506 0.72 -16.63 -17.26
C ALA A 506 -0.44 -17.44 -16.65
N ILE A 507 -0.94 -17.06 -15.47
CA ILE A 507 -2.09 -17.72 -14.82
C ILE A 507 -3.37 -17.59 -15.68
N VAL A 508 -3.55 -16.44 -16.35
CA VAL A 508 -4.65 -16.21 -17.31
C VAL A 508 -4.52 -17.11 -18.54
N GLU A 509 -3.34 -17.20 -19.15
CA GLU A 509 -3.06 -18.09 -20.30
C GLU A 509 -3.22 -19.58 -19.97
N GLU A 510 -2.90 -19.96 -18.73
CA GLU A 510 -3.09 -21.30 -18.18
C GLU A 510 -4.55 -21.58 -17.79
N GLN A 511 -5.39 -20.57 -17.53
CA GLN A 511 -6.75 -20.68 -16.97
C GLN A 511 -6.78 -21.48 -15.65
N GLU A 512 -5.76 -21.32 -14.81
CA GLU A 512 -5.51 -22.17 -13.63
C GLU A 512 -5.85 -21.49 -12.30
N PHE A 513 -6.84 -20.59 -12.28
CA PHE A 513 -7.21 -19.79 -11.09
C PHE A 513 -7.71 -20.61 -9.89
N ILE A 514 -8.19 -21.85 -10.08
CA ILE A 514 -8.59 -22.73 -8.97
C ILE A 514 -7.38 -23.22 -8.14
N PHE A 515 -6.17 -23.19 -8.71
CA PHE A 515 -4.93 -23.50 -7.99
C PHE A 515 -4.31 -22.26 -7.31
N GLY A 516 -5.04 -21.15 -7.22
CA GLY A 516 -4.61 -19.88 -6.61
C GLY A 516 -4.45 -18.75 -7.64
N ARG A 517 -4.45 -17.48 -7.18
CA ARG A 517 -4.45 -16.29 -8.07
C ARG A 517 -3.22 -15.39 -7.88
N ASP A 518 -2.42 -15.70 -6.89
CA ASP A 518 -1.26 -14.94 -6.44
C ASP A 518 -0.15 -14.96 -7.49
N ALA A 519 0.28 -13.77 -7.91
CA ALA A 519 1.14 -13.57 -9.07
C ALA A 519 2.64 -13.84 -8.79
N THR A 520 2.97 -14.97 -8.16
CA THR A 520 4.34 -15.28 -7.77
C THR A 520 5.24 -15.52 -8.99
N VAL A 521 6.41 -14.89 -9.03
CA VAL A 521 7.44 -15.11 -10.07
C VAL A 521 8.27 -16.35 -9.73
N THR A 522 8.59 -16.51 -8.46
CA THR A 522 9.28 -17.66 -7.86
C THR A 522 8.45 -18.18 -6.68
N PRO A 523 8.61 -19.46 -6.29
CA PRO A 523 7.99 -19.97 -5.07
C PRO A 523 8.40 -19.14 -3.84
N PRO A 524 7.46 -18.74 -2.97
CA PRO A 524 7.77 -18.10 -1.70
C PRO A 524 8.33 -19.13 -0.70
N GLU A 525 9.36 -18.77 0.04
CA GLU A 525 10.05 -19.71 0.95
C GLU A 525 9.24 -20.02 2.22
N ARG A 526 8.43 -19.07 2.71
CA ARG A 526 7.68 -19.19 3.98
C ARG A 526 6.21 -19.56 3.76
N VAL A 527 5.97 -20.60 2.96
CA VAL A 527 4.65 -21.22 2.76
C VAL A 527 4.74 -22.73 2.95
N LEU A 528 3.88 -23.25 3.83
CA LEU A 528 3.74 -24.67 4.12
C LEU A 528 3.03 -25.39 2.96
N GLN A 529 3.64 -26.45 2.42
CA GLN A 529 2.99 -27.36 1.45
C GLN A 529 2.02 -28.32 2.12
N ASN A 530 2.29 -28.69 3.37
CA ASN A 530 1.43 -29.49 4.22
C ASN A 530 1.48 -28.88 5.62
N VAL A 531 0.36 -28.92 6.33
CA VAL A 531 0.21 -28.48 7.70
C VAL A 531 -0.09 -29.70 8.57
N ASP A 532 0.53 -29.72 9.74
CA ASP A 532 0.25 -30.63 10.85
C ASP A 532 -0.22 -29.76 12.03
N ASN A 533 -1.46 -29.94 12.49
CA ASN A 533 -2.05 -29.13 13.57
C ASN A 533 -1.33 -29.33 14.92
N GLU A 534 -0.60 -30.43 15.13
CA GLU A 534 0.19 -30.68 16.35
C GLU A 534 1.65 -30.21 16.23
N THR A 535 2.27 -30.29 15.05
CA THR A 535 3.73 -30.12 14.90
C THR A 535 4.22 -28.96 14.02
N SER A 536 3.32 -28.23 13.33
CA SER A 536 3.71 -27.03 12.56
C SER A 536 4.16 -25.88 13.47
N PRO A 537 4.97 -24.92 12.99
CA PRO A 537 5.40 -23.76 13.79
C PRO A 537 4.23 -22.88 14.26
N THR A 538 3.80 -23.08 15.50
CA THR A 538 2.79 -22.28 16.19
C THR A 538 3.41 -21.06 16.87
N LEU A 539 2.59 -20.04 17.11
CA LEU A 539 3.01 -18.79 17.77
C LEU A 539 2.73 -18.85 19.28
N PRO A 540 3.62 -18.32 20.14
CA PRO A 540 3.35 -18.21 21.57
C PRO A 540 2.40 -17.04 21.88
N ALA A 541 1.70 -17.10 23.01
CA ALA A 541 0.63 -16.17 23.35
C ALA A 541 1.05 -14.68 23.48
N ASP A 542 2.32 -14.36 23.71
CA ASP A 542 2.84 -12.99 23.67
C ASP A 542 2.95 -12.40 22.25
N LYS A 543 2.77 -13.25 21.23
CA LYS A 543 2.67 -12.87 19.81
C LYS A 543 1.22 -12.74 19.32
N GLN A 544 0.21 -13.00 20.15
CA GLN A 544 -1.16 -12.61 19.82
C GLN A 544 -1.32 -11.10 19.85
N HIS A 545 -2.12 -10.57 18.92
CA HIS A 545 -2.39 -9.14 18.83
C HIS A 545 -3.87 -8.86 18.64
N ASP A 546 -4.42 -8.02 19.52
CA ASP A 546 -5.68 -7.33 19.30
C ASP A 546 -5.56 -6.45 18.05
N TRP A 547 -6.60 -6.42 17.22
CA TRP A 547 -6.64 -5.62 16.00
C TRP A 547 -8.04 -5.18 15.64
N ASN A 548 -8.12 -4.03 14.99
CA ASN A 548 -9.39 -3.45 14.60
C ASN A 548 -9.33 -3.01 13.14
N ILE A 549 -10.25 -3.51 12.31
CA ILE A 549 -10.34 -3.11 10.90
C ILE A 549 -10.64 -1.63 10.70
N LEU A 550 -11.18 -0.96 11.73
CA LEU A 550 -11.36 0.49 11.76
C LEU A 550 -10.02 1.19 12.00
N LEU A 551 -9.82 2.29 11.29
CA LEU A 551 -8.61 3.11 11.34
C LEU A 551 -8.93 4.43 12.05
N ASP A 552 -8.03 4.90 12.92
CA ASP A 552 -8.14 6.22 13.53
C ASP A 552 -7.54 7.28 12.59
N TRP A 553 -8.37 7.71 11.63
CA TRP A 553 -8.03 8.79 10.71
C TRP A 553 -7.94 10.15 11.41
N GLN A 554 -8.57 10.35 12.58
CA GLN A 554 -8.42 11.58 13.34
C GLN A 554 -6.98 11.72 13.85
N ALA A 555 -6.42 10.67 14.44
CA ALA A 555 -5.01 10.60 14.83
C ALA A 555 -4.06 10.75 13.63
N ALA A 556 -4.41 10.15 12.48
CA ALA A 556 -3.64 10.29 11.25
C ALA A 556 -3.65 11.74 10.70
N ASN A 557 -4.78 12.44 10.80
CA ASN A 557 -4.92 13.84 10.37
C ASN A 557 -4.27 14.84 11.33
N GLN A 558 -4.29 14.56 12.64
CA GLN A 558 -3.63 15.39 13.66
C GLN A 558 -2.10 15.24 13.68
N ALA A 559 -1.55 14.17 13.09
CA ALA A 559 -0.12 13.96 13.02
C ALA A 559 0.60 14.99 12.12
N LEU A 560 1.82 15.39 12.51
CA LEU A 560 2.71 16.19 11.67
C LEU A 560 3.40 15.36 10.58
N CYS A 561 3.51 14.04 10.80
CA CYS A 561 4.26 13.09 9.97
C CYS A 561 3.42 11.86 9.62
N ASN A 562 3.80 11.13 8.57
CA ASN A 562 3.17 9.88 8.15
C ASN A 562 3.43 8.76 9.18
N TYR A 563 4.70 8.56 9.53
CA TYR A 563 5.14 7.60 10.52
C TYR A 563 4.95 8.17 11.94
N ARG A 564 4.26 7.43 12.82
CA ARG A 564 3.94 7.87 14.20
C ARG A 564 4.87 7.36 15.29
N GLY A 565 5.77 6.42 14.98
CA GLY A 565 6.73 5.86 15.94
C GLY A 565 7.95 6.74 16.18
N ASP A 566 8.87 6.26 17.02
CA ASP A 566 10.22 6.82 17.15
C ASP A 566 11.10 6.37 15.96
N ALA A 567 11.98 7.24 15.47
CA ALA A 567 12.98 6.91 14.47
C ALA A 567 14.40 6.95 15.08
N ASP A 568 15.21 5.94 14.80
CA ASP A 568 16.53 5.79 15.41
C ASP A 568 17.60 5.54 14.33
N PHE A 569 18.62 6.39 14.30
CA PHE A 569 19.72 6.31 13.34
C PHE A 569 20.81 5.34 13.82
N ARG A 570 20.84 4.94 15.10
CA ARG A 570 21.87 4.04 15.66
C ARG A 570 21.96 2.66 14.98
N PRO A 571 20.87 2.05 14.44
CA PRO A 571 20.94 0.81 13.66
C PRO A 571 21.40 1.00 12.19
N LEU A 572 21.65 2.24 11.72
CA LEU A 572 22.17 2.47 10.37
C LEU A 572 23.67 2.11 10.32
N ALA A 573 24.01 1.08 9.55
CA ALA A 573 25.39 0.65 9.33
C ALA A 573 26.18 1.54 8.33
N THR A 574 25.60 2.66 7.89
CA THR A 574 26.12 3.55 6.84
C THR A 574 25.61 4.97 7.06
N ALA A 575 26.37 5.97 6.62
CA ALA A 575 25.96 7.37 6.55
C ALA A 575 24.52 7.55 6.02
N HIS A 576 23.71 8.38 6.69
CA HIS A 576 22.41 8.78 6.19
C HIS A 576 22.58 9.79 5.05
N VAL A 577 22.03 9.50 3.87
CA VAL A 577 22.19 10.32 2.67
C VAL A 577 20.94 11.16 2.40
N VAL A 578 21.05 12.48 2.55
CA VAL A 578 20.03 13.44 2.14
C VAL A 578 20.33 13.93 0.73
N LYS A 579 19.42 13.67 -0.22
CA LYS A 579 19.56 14.16 -1.60
C LYS A 579 18.75 15.44 -1.80
N LEU A 580 19.34 16.45 -2.44
CA LEU A 580 18.75 17.75 -2.69
C LEU A 580 18.61 17.97 -4.21
N GLY A 581 17.39 17.83 -4.73
CA GLY A 581 17.04 18.11 -6.13
C GLY A 581 16.20 19.38 -6.34
N GLY A 582 15.92 20.12 -5.28
CA GLY A 582 15.10 21.34 -5.27
C GLY A 582 14.57 21.69 -3.88
N LYS A 583 13.77 22.76 -3.78
CA LYS A 583 13.27 23.33 -2.50
C LYS A 583 11.86 22.90 -2.13
N ALA A 584 11.06 22.42 -3.08
CA ALA A 584 9.66 22.05 -2.82
C ALA A 584 9.55 20.64 -2.23
N ASP A 585 8.43 20.37 -1.55
CA ASP A 585 8.17 19.09 -0.88
C ASP A 585 8.38 17.90 -1.82
N GLY A 586 9.22 16.94 -1.41
CA GLY A 586 9.58 15.79 -2.24
C GLY A 586 10.61 16.05 -3.34
N GLN A 587 11.17 17.26 -3.46
CA GLN A 587 12.40 17.52 -4.22
C GLN A 587 13.67 17.25 -3.40
N PHE A 588 13.53 17.01 -2.09
CA PHE A 588 14.59 16.58 -1.20
C PHE A 588 14.11 15.47 -0.26
N ASN A 589 15.03 14.71 0.33
CA ASN A 589 14.71 13.73 1.37
C ASN A 589 14.50 14.41 2.74
N GLN A 590 13.41 14.06 3.41
CA GLN A 590 13.11 14.43 4.79
C GLN A 590 12.77 13.17 5.60
N VAL A 591 13.29 13.08 6.83
CA VAL A 591 12.85 12.11 7.83
C VAL A 591 11.82 12.79 8.74
N CYS A 592 10.57 12.32 8.73
CA CYS A 592 9.47 12.86 9.54
C CYS A 592 8.91 11.76 10.45
N ALA A 593 9.13 11.86 11.76
CA ALA A 593 8.59 10.95 12.76
C ALA A 593 7.65 11.69 13.73
N GLY A 594 6.49 11.09 14.05
CA GLY A 594 5.56 11.59 15.06
C GLY A 594 6.07 11.39 16.50
N GLY A 595 6.95 10.42 16.72
CA GLY A 595 7.66 10.22 17.98
C GLY A 595 8.96 11.03 18.07
N THR A 596 9.91 10.45 18.77
CA THR A 596 11.27 10.95 19.00
C THR A 596 12.16 10.61 17.80
N VAL A 597 13.11 11.47 17.44
CA VAL A 597 14.19 11.11 16.51
C VAL A 597 15.53 11.07 17.25
N THR A 598 16.20 9.92 17.23
CA THR A 598 17.55 9.76 17.79
C THR A 598 18.59 9.79 16.67
N LEU A 599 19.42 10.83 16.65
CA LEU A 599 20.51 11.02 15.69
C LEU A 599 21.80 10.33 16.18
N ALA A 600 22.50 9.69 15.26
CA ALA A 600 23.81 9.05 15.43
C ALA A 600 24.43 8.78 14.06
N GLY A 601 25.75 8.52 14.00
CA GLY A 601 26.47 8.20 12.77
C GLY A 601 26.57 9.39 11.81
N ASP A 602 27.04 9.13 10.59
CA ASP A 602 27.39 10.19 9.65
C ASP A 602 26.15 10.72 8.88
N LEU A 603 26.13 12.02 8.60
CA LEU A 603 25.20 12.65 7.64
C LEU A 603 25.96 13.00 6.36
N ARG A 604 25.52 12.52 5.19
CA ARG A 604 26.01 12.97 3.87
C ARG A 604 24.92 13.72 3.12
N VAL A 605 25.27 14.84 2.51
CA VAL A 605 24.39 15.59 1.59
C VAL A 605 24.85 15.37 0.14
N GLU A 606 23.91 15.08 -0.77
CA GLU A 606 24.17 14.92 -2.21
C GLU A 606 23.32 15.90 -3.03
N LEU A 607 23.90 16.56 -4.03
CA LEU A 607 23.15 17.39 -4.98
C LEU A 607 22.65 16.54 -6.15
N ALA A 608 21.35 16.59 -6.43
CA ALA A 608 20.67 15.81 -7.46
C ALA A 608 20.19 16.71 -8.62
N ASN A 609 19.97 16.12 -9.80
CA ASN A 609 19.35 16.78 -10.97
C ASN A 609 20.06 18.07 -11.46
N GLY A 610 21.33 18.29 -11.10
CA GLY A 610 22.05 19.53 -11.38
C GLY A 610 21.60 20.72 -10.52
N TYR A 611 20.86 20.47 -9.43
CA TYR A 611 20.44 21.52 -8.51
C TYR A 611 21.66 22.22 -7.90
N GLN A 612 21.59 23.55 -7.83
CA GLN A 612 22.59 24.40 -7.20
C GLN A 612 21.88 25.24 -6.12
N PRO A 613 21.93 24.80 -4.85
CA PRO A 613 21.42 25.56 -3.72
C PRO A 613 21.97 26.99 -3.72
N GLN A 614 21.18 27.95 -3.25
CA GLN A 614 21.55 29.38 -3.22
C GLN A 614 21.47 29.94 -1.80
N PRO A 615 22.29 30.93 -1.42
CA PRO A 615 22.19 31.62 -0.14
C PRO A 615 20.75 32.05 0.20
N GLY A 616 20.31 31.69 1.42
CA GLY A 616 18.92 31.81 1.87
C GLY A 616 18.05 30.55 1.68
N ASP A 617 18.52 29.51 0.97
CA ASP A 617 17.84 28.23 0.88
C ASP A 617 17.79 27.50 2.25
N ARG A 618 16.70 26.77 2.49
CA ARG A 618 16.47 26.01 3.74
C ARG A 618 15.78 24.68 3.42
N PHE A 619 16.21 23.61 4.08
CA PHE A 619 15.70 22.26 3.91
C PHE A 619 15.53 21.65 5.31
N GLU A 620 14.28 21.35 5.72
CA GLU A 620 14.00 20.65 6.97
C GLU A 620 14.26 19.15 6.77
N ILE A 621 15.49 18.70 7.01
CA ILE A 621 15.92 17.34 6.68
C ILE A 621 15.45 16.29 7.70
N VAL A 622 15.19 16.72 8.94
CA VAL A 622 14.59 15.88 10.00
C VAL A 622 13.49 16.67 10.71
N LYS A 623 12.38 16.01 11.04
CA LYS A 623 11.26 16.52 11.84
C LYS A 623 10.81 15.46 12.84
N ALA A 624 10.58 15.87 14.09
CA ALA A 624 10.19 15.01 15.20
C ALA A 624 9.00 15.58 15.98
N GLY A 625 7.97 14.77 16.24
CA GLY A 625 6.77 15.18 16.97
C GLY A 625 6.93 15.17 18.50
N ALA A 626 7.80 14.29 19.04
CA ALA A 626 8.10 14.24 20.48
C ALA A 626 9.48 14.84 20.84
N GLY A 627 10.34 15.09 19.85
CA GLY A 627 11.61 15.80 19.99
C GLY A 627 12.82 15.07 19.42
N ILE A 628 13.97 15.75 19.39
CA ILE A 628 15.24 15.23 18.85
C ILE A 628 16.26 14.97 19.96
N GLY A 629 16.93 13.82 19.89
CA GLY A 629 18.02 13.44 20.79
C GLY A 629 19.27 13.01 20.00
N GLY A 630 20.44 13.09 20.66
CA GLY A 630 21.72 12.77 20.03
C GLY A 630 22.21 13.86 19.06
N ARG A 631 23.11 13.48 18.16
CA ARG A 631 23.58 14.28 17.02
C ARG A 631 24.19 13.32 15.97
N PHE A 632 24.41 13.81 14.75
CA PHE A 632 25.33 13.13 13.84
C PHE A 632 26.76 13.20 14.38
N ASP A 633 27.55 12.16 14.15
CA ASP A 633 28.93 12.06 14.62
C ASP A 633 29.90 12.78 13.68
N ASP A 634 29.73 12.58 12.36
CA ASP A 634 30.41 13.31 11.28
C ASP A 634 29.39 13.86 10.26
N ILE A 635 29.76 14.90 9.51
CA ILE A 635 28.88 15.54 8.50
C ILE A 635 29.67 15.85 7.22
N GLU A 636 29.24 15.27 6.09
CA GLU A 636 29.83 15.44 4.76
C GLU A 636 28.90 16.31 3.88
N LEU A 637 29.35 17.52 3.56
CA LEU A 637 28.59 18.53 2.81
C LEU A 637 29.28 18.81 1.46
N PRO A 638 28.55 18.86 0.33
CA PRO A 638 29.13 19.17 -0.96
C PRO A 638 29.35 20.68 -1.11
N ALA A 639 30.52 21.06 -1.64
CA ALA A 639 30.82 22.46 -1.94
C ALA A 639 29.82 23.06 -2.95
N LEU A 640 29.48 24.34 -2.76
CA LEU A 640 28.58 25.10 -3.61
C LEU A 640 29.36 26.07 -4.50
N ALA A 641 28.72 26.58 -5.55
CA ALA A 641 29.31 27.61 -6.41
C ALA A 641 29.29 29.02 -5.77
N HIS A 642 28.33 29.27 -4.86
CA HIS A 642 28.14 30.50 -4.10
C HIS A 642 27.56 30.12 -2.72
N GLY A 643 28.15 30.61 -1.63
CA GLY A 643 27.71 30.23 -0.29
C GLY A 643 28.22 28.88 0.20
N GLN A 644 27.85 28.54 1.43
CA GLN A 644 28.16 27.26 2.06
C GLN A 644 26.94 26.68 2.79
N PHE A 645 27.03 25.42 3.21
CA PHE A 645 25.99 24.76 4.00
C PHE A 645 26.25 24.85 5.50
N LYS A 646 25.23 25.25 6.27
CA LYS A 646 25.20 25.13 7.74
C LYS A 646 24.06 24.20 8.18
N LEU A 647 24.24 23.54 9.32
CA LEU A 647 23.25 22.66 9.92
C LEU A 647 22.82 23.22 11.29
N ALA A 648 21.52 23.43 11.48
CA ALA A 648 20.94 23.80 12.78
C ALA A 648 20.01 22.68 13.28
N ALA A 649 20.27 22.20 14.49
CA ALA A 649 19.36 21.31 15.23
C ALA A 649 18.56 22.11 16.26
N GLY A 650 17.24 22.12 16.12
CA GLY A 650 16.29 22.57 17.13
C GLY A 650 15.84 21.42 18.04
N SER A 651 14.82 21.66 18.85
CA SER A 651 14.23 20.63 19.72
C SER A 651 13.37 19.60 18.97
N ASP A 652 12.86 19.96 17.79
CA ASP A 652 11.85 19.25 17.01
C ASP A 652 12.22 19.07 15.53
N SER A 653 13.33 19.67 15.08
CA SER A 653 13.68 19.81 13.67
C SER A 653 15.20 19.89 13.48
N VAL A 654 15.72 19.31 12.38
CA VAL A 654 17.07 19.61 11.88
C VAL A 654 16.92 20.27 10.52
N VAL A 655 17.48 21.48 10.40
CA VAL A 655 17.41 22.29 9.19
C VAL A 655 18.81 22.47 8.63
N LEU A 656 19.00 22.01 7.40
CA LEU A 656 20.14 22.37 6.57
C LEU A 656 19.80 23.67 5.85
N PHE A 657 20.69 24.67 5.86
CA PHE A 657 20.46 25.94 5.18
C PHE A 657 21.73 26.45 4.51
N VAL A 658 21.57 27.32 3.52
CA VAL A 658 22.68 27.90 2.77
C VAL A 658 22.91 29.34 3.20
N THR A 659 24.13 29.65 3.58
CA THR A 659 24.61 30.99 3.97
C THR A 659 25.41 31.62 2.84
N GLN A 660 25.64 32.93 2.91
CA GLN A 660 26.50 33.63 1.95
C GLN A 660 27.96 33.45 2.37
N ASP A 661 28.79 33.08 1.40
CA ASP A 661 30.26 33.01 1.42
C ASP A 661 30.64 33.58 0.04
N SER A 662 31.18 34.79 0.05
CA SER A 662 31.32 35.64 -1.14
C SER A 662 32.66 35.55 -1.86
N ASP A 663 33.70 34.99 -1.23
CA ASP A 663 35.03 34.81 -1.82
C ASP A 663 35.53 33.35 -1.84
N GLY A 664 34.85 32.44 -1.15
CA GLY A 664 35.04 30.99 -1.22
C GLY A 664 36.07 30.45 -0.23
N ASP A 665 36.32 31.13 0.88
CA ASP A 665 37.31 30.73 1.88
C ASP A 665 36.82 29.64 2.86
N GLY A 666 35.51 29.46 3.00
CA GLY A 666 34.88 28.52 3.92
C GLY A 666 34.24 29.15 5.17
N ILE A 667 34.18 30.48 5.27
CA ILE A 667 33.54 31.24 6.36
C ILE A 667 32.36 32.05 5.77
N ASP A 668 31.35 32.36 6.60
CA ASP A 668 30.17 33.10 6.13
C ASP A 668 30.45 34.60 6.09
N ASP A 669 29.86 35.36 5.16
CA ASP A 669 29.85 36.83 5.19
C ASP A 669 29.33 37.40 6.53
N ASP A 670 28.48 36.63 7.23
CA ASP A 670 27.91 36.91 8.56
C ASP A 670 28.79 36.41 9.73
N GLU A 671 29.99 35.89 9.48
CA GLU A 671 31.01 35.47 10.47
C GLU A 671 32.45 35.88 10.11
N ASP A 672 32.70 36.32 8.87
CA ASP A 672 34.01 36.63 8.30
C ASP A 672 34.43 38.10 8.50
N ASN A 673 35.67 38.33 8.94
CA ASN A 673 36.28 39.65 9.08
C ASN A 673 36.86 40.24 7.77
N CYS A 674 36.83 39.52 6.65
CA CYS A 674 37.24 39.99 5.31
C CYS A 674 36.41 39.41 4.14
N SER A 675 35.08 39.50 4.19
CA SER A 675 34.11 38.83 3.29
C SER A 675 34.10 39.18 1.79
N GLN A 676 35.22 39.67 1.24
CA GLN A 676 35.51 39.82 -0.19
C GLN A 676 37.01 39.52 -0.52
N ALA A 677 37.76 38.92 0.40
CA ALA A 677 39.22 38.72 0.34
C ALA A 677 39.74 37.51 1.16
N ALA A 678 39.19 36.32 0.95
CA ALA A 678 39.56 35.01 1.48
C ALA A 678 40.77 34.90 2.44
N ASN A 679 40.49 34.68 3.73
CA ASN A 679 41.45 34.45 4.82
C ASN A 679 40.97 33.37 5.81
N PRO A 680 41.12 32.06 5.51
CA PRO A 680 40.58 30.96 6.34
C PRO A 680 41.20 30.82 7.74
N ASN A 681 42.11 31.73 8.10
CA ASN A 681 42.73 31.86 9.42
C ASN A 681 42.14 33.01 10.27
N GLN A 682 41.28 33.85 9.68
CA GLN A 682 40.64 35.03 10.29
C GLN A 682 41.62 35.96 11.04
N ARG A 683 42.87 36.04 10.59
CA ARG A 683 43.91 36.82 11.28
C ARG A 683 43.55 38.31 11.28
N ASP A 684 43.19 38.81 12.45
CA ASP A 684 43.11 40.22 12.82
C ASP A 684 44.18 40.48 13.90
N SER A 685 45.14 41.36 13.61
CA SER A 685 46.28 41.64 14.50
C SER A 685 46.09 42.88 15.39
N ASN A 686 45.22 43.81 14.99
CA ASN A 686 44.94 45.04 15.76
C ASN A 686 43.66 44.93 16.61
N SER A 687 42.84 43.91 16.35
CA SER A 687 41.56 43.60 16.99
C SER A 687 40.48 44.67 16.77
N ASP A 688 40.42 45.26 15.57
CA ASP A 688 39.40 46.25 15.19
C ASP A 688 38.16 45.64 14.52
N GLY A 689 38.22 44.36 14.16
CA GLY A 689 37.14 43.62 13.52
C GLY A 689 37.26 43.47 12.00
N PHE A 690 38.40 43.81 11.41
CA PHE A 690 38.76 43.45 10.03
C PHE A 690 40.03 42.59 9.99
N GLY A 691 40.07 41.61 9.09
CA GLY A 691 41.25 40.77 8.91
C GLY A 691 42.39 41.49 8.18
N ASN A 692 43.63 41.13 8.48
CA ASN A 692 44.83 41.76 7.92
C ASN A 692 44.93 41.76 6.39
N VAL A 693 44.22 40.89 5.68
CA VAL A 693 44.26 40.85 4.20
C VAL A 693 43.39 41.93 3.55
N CYS A 694 42.36 42.42 4.25
CA CYS A 694 41.46 43.49 3.80
C CYS A 694 41.59 44.79 4.61
N ASP A 695 42.21 44.74 5.80
CA ASP A 695 42.66 45.93 6.52
C ASP A 695 44.06 46.37 6.04
N ALA A 696 44.12 47.57 5.46
CA ALA A 696 45.36 48.31 5.21
C ALA A 696 45.30 49.74 5.79
N ASP A 697 44.35 49.99 6.69
CA ASP A 697 44.06 51.25 7.38
C ASP A 697 44.92 51.33 8.65
N LEU A 698 46.24 51.39 8.44
CA LEU A 698 47.26 51.25 9.50
C LEU A 698 47.23 52.35 10.58
N ASN A 699 46.37 53.36 10.46
CA ASN A 699 46.08 54.35 11.50
C ASN A 699 44.64 54.25 12.07
N ASN A 700 43.82 53.34 11.53
CA ASN A 700 42.40 53.11 11.79
C ASN A 700 41.55 54.40 11.68
N ASP A 701 41.83 55.28 10.71
CA ASP A 701 41.07 56.52 10.46
C ASP A 701 39.77 56.31 9.64
N GLY A 702 39.62 55.10 9.06
CA GLY A 702 38.46 54.65 8.30
C GLY A 702 38.66 54.72 6.78
N SER A 703 39.90 54.93 6.29
CA SER A 703 40.18 55.13 4.86
C SER A 703 41.65 54.92 4.50
N VAL A 704 41.97 53.82 3.80
CA VAL A 704 43.34 53.50 3.33
C VAL A 704 43.90 54.61 2.44
N ASN A 705 44.81 55.44 2.96
CA ASN A 705 45.24 56.68 2.33
C ASN A 705 46.77 56.89 2.31
N GLN A 706 47.22 58.11 1.99
CA GLN A 706 48.66 58.43 1.89
C GLN A 706 49.38 58.35 3.25
N THR A 707 48.64 58.48 4.36
CA THR A 707 49.14 58.32 5.73
C THR A 707 49.57 56.88 5.98
N ASP A 708 48.73 55.93 5.61
CA ASP A 708 48.94 54.48 5.77
C ASP A 708 50.01 53.98 4.82
N ALA A 709 50.00 54.46 3.59
CA ALA A 709 51.14 54.27 2.69
C ALA A 709 52.45 54.87 3.24
N GLY A 710 52.39 55.82 4.19
CA GLY A 710 53.53 56.27 4.99
C GLY A 710 53.94 55.25 6.06
N LEU A 711 52.99 54.76 6.85
CA LEU A 711 53.20 53.75 7.89
C LEU A 711 53.73 52.43 7.31
N PHE A 712 53.10 51.93 6.25
CA PHE A 712 53.54 50.75 5.51
C PHE A 712 54.98 50.88 4.99
N ARG A 713 55.37 52.04 4.45
CA ARG A 713 56.76 52.31 4.02
C ARG A 713 57.75 52.38 5.18
N ALA A 714 57.31 52.69 6.41
CA ALA A 714 58.13 52.61 7.61
C ALA A 714 58.24 51.17 8.14
N ALA A 715 57.24 50.33 7.89
CA ALA A 715 57.20 48.90 8.24
C ALA A 715 57.87 47.98 7.20
N PHE A 716 58.11 48.44 5.97
CA PHE A 716 58.63 47.62 4.87
C PHE A 716 59.98 46.96 5.19
N GLY A 717 60.05 45.64 5.05
CA GLY A 717 61.20 44.81 5.44
C GLY A 717 61.29 44.49 6.94
N SER A 718 60.24 44.77 7.71
CA SER A 718 60.09 44.33 9.11
C SER A 718 59.09 43.17 9.24
N ALA A 719 58.88 42.69 10.47
CA ALA A 719 57.83 41.74 10.84
C ALA A 719 56.76 42.43 11.72
N ASN A 720 56.33 43.64 11.35
CA ASN A 720 55.17 44.28 11.95
C ASN A 720 53.90 43.48 11.58
N ALA A 721 53.11 43.10 12.58
CA ALA A 721 51.97 42.20 12.38
C ALA A 721 50.80 42.85 11.64
N ASP A 722 50.66 44.17 11.73
CA ASP A 722 49.52 44.90 11.18
C ASP A 722 49.70 45.11 9.65
N ALA A 723 50.93 45.39 9.21
CA ALA A 723 51.33 45.59 7.82
C ALA A 723 51.74 44.30 7.07
N ASP A 724 51.80 43.16 7.76
CA ASP A 724 52.02 41.81 7.20
C ASP A 724 50.67 41.22 6.75
N PHE A 725 50.05 41.90 5.78
CA PHE A 725 48.68 41.65 5.29
C PHE A 725 48.47 40.23 4.76
N ASN A 726 49.48 39.66 4.08
CA ASN A 726 49.42 38.29 3.57
C ASN A 726 49.80 37.22 4.62
N GLY A 727 50.36 37.64 5.76
CA GLY A 727 50.69 36.78 6.88
C GLY A 727 51.90 35.87 6.71
N ASN A 728 52.83 36.19 5.80
CA ASN A 728 54.06 35.40 5.63
C ASN A 728 55.12 35.68 6.72
N GLY A 729 54.92 36.71 7.54
CA GLY A 729 55.83 37.12 8.61
C GLY A 729 56.85 38.18 8.21
N SER A 730 56.72 38.78 7.02
CA SER A 730 57.56 39.87 6.56
C SER A 730 56.82 40.82 5.63
N VAL A 731 56.83 42.13 5.97
CA VAL A 731 56.17 43.19 5.20
C VAL A 731 56.92 43.42 3.89
N ASP A 732 56.42 42.86 2.78
CA ASP A 732 57.14 42.80 1.50
C ASP A 732 56.38 43.40 0.30
N GLN A 733 56.86 43.14 -0.92
CA GLN A 733 56.25 43.62 -2.17
C GLN A 733 54.83 43.06 -2.41
N SER A 734 54.51 41.93 -1.78
CA SER A 734 53.22 41.23 -1.77
C SER A 734 52.18 42.01 -0.97
N ASP A 735 52.50 42.40 0.27
CA ASP A 735 51.67 43.28 1.10
C ASP A 735 51.52 44.65 0.45
N ALA A 736 52.59 45.15 -0.17
CA ALA A 736 52.52 46.36 -0.97
C ALA A 736 51.54 46.22 -2.16
N ALA A 737 51.28 45.01 -2.66
CA ALA A 737 50.30 44.75 -3.72
C ALA A 737 48.87 44.68 -3.16
N LEU A 738 48.67 44.09 -1.98
CA LEU A 738 47.39 44.13 -1.24
C LEU A 738 47.00 45.57 -0.92
N MET A 739 47.87 46.36 -0.29
CA MET A 739 47.60 47.79 -0.03
C MET A 739 47.24 48.56 -1.32
N ARG A 740 47.88 48.25 -2.45
CA ARG A 740 47.55 48.88 -3.74
C ARG A 740 46.19 48.48 -4.33
N SER A 741 45.60 47.34 -3.91
CA SER A 741 44.27 46.91 -4.37
C SER A 741 43.12 47.55 -3.55
N VAL A 742 43.40 47.94 -2.30
CA VAL A 742 42.44 48.61 -1.39
C VAL A 742 42.66 50.12 -1.23
N PHE A 743 43.75 50.69 -1.75
CA PHE A 743 44.05 52.12 -1.65
C PHE A 743 42.88 53.02 -2.12
N GLY A 744 42.43 53.92 -1.25
CA GLY A 744 41.27 54.79 -1.47
C GLY A 744 39.91 54.16 -1.13
N LYS A 745 39.88 53.00 -0.46
CA LYS A 745 38.69 52.37 0.14
C LYS A 745 38.76 52.46 1.68
N ALA A 746 37.64 52.16 2.34
CA ALA A 746 37.65 51.75 3.74
C ALA A 746 38.18 50.30 3.87
N PRO A 747 38.67 49.89 5.05
CA PRO A 747 38.97 48.48 5.33
C PRO A 747 37.72 47.59 5.28
N GLY A 748 37.92 46.29 5.07
CA GLY A 748 36.84 45.32 4.89
C GLY A 748 36.27 45.26 3.45
N PRO A 749 34.98 44.90 3.26
CA PRO A 749 33.98 44.64 4.30
C PRO A 749 34.31 43.37 5.12
N GLY A 750 33.65 43.26 6.27
CA GLY A 750 33.80 42.18 7.23
C GLY A 750 32.97 42.47 8.47
N LYS A 751 32.69 41.44 9.27
CA LYS A 751 31.94 41.54 10.50
C LYS A 751 32.84 41.89 11.68
N ARG A 752 32.60 43.07 12.26
CA ARG A 752 33.18 43.46 13.54
C ARG A 752 32.55 42.68 14.69
N TYR A 753 33.39 42.19 15.59
CA TYR A 753 33.04 41.40 16.79
C TYR A 753 33.01 42.25 18.07
#